data_AF-A0A1M8A7N9-F1
#
_entry.id   AF-A0A1M8A7N9-F1
#
_cell.length_a   1.000
_cell.length_b   1.000
_cell.length_c   1.000
_cell.angle_alpha   90.00
_cell.angle_beta   90.00
_cell.angle_gamma   90.00
#
_symmetry.space_group_name_H-M   'P 1'
#
loop_
_entity.id
_entity.type
_entity.pdbx_description
1 polymer ?
#
loop_
_entity_poly.entity_id
_entity_poly.type
_entity_poly.pdbx_seq_one_letter_code
_entity_poly.pdbx_strand_id
1 'polypeptide(L)'
;MRAATAARGLRSALPARPPSAHALAPAPAPPMGLPPDHVPVASLSMRSLLDVCTRSARGARTSLPSAAASLDDLPCMAERDRAAVEATLRERGVPEARFVQWYNAYTRPTWPECAALLEPLQPGELPPFVLQRALHKIAHSSEAASAMRLVARHLPTLGVDEAHRLCLFLWHRLLRTHEAWPSARALTHHTLETARRWLDKREPQPGYAHTLLFTAFTIALRGCPDERARAALLRVWAMACERAPRTRDELVAHLAHRVHTRRGAAWLSVPMLEDMLAPLPPEARPALLRVAVRTAAAQGDTAHARQWYAALDATADEAATPLLRALAHSPSHADVHEAWALFDALVQGTDAPPERARLADWMLMLRAAAGDARIPAARVAALLGLPGRDGRAVPGEGAPWRVPDDIHAQLQASVVAHTALVDGLLARGDPAYAWAVWDAMLQRGMAPDVWALTTLCRLYFQAGHPARALESVVHFCHGGWALPPRGTAVQLRVPTIEALRDVPLTQAPPEATARRVRVPPSTYLANTLLAGLLRAGAHETVLRVWEALGPTLHVRPDAVSLQVMLSAAARAARPRADLVAPLAVREYVRRTLLAQYPELQACTNPLEAAGRSVRGWLVRGELRLRRWEQWIEQRVAGLLRGAAGRADTPSSPAPTDAAMLCIDAQGFYQYCCLLQALLDAGADGTGMPSAALAREIADELFLVPAWMRALDLVPTRATLCLLCVAQDERLPPAAGAAPLREWLVAWLGEEHVPSDAEVGAWFREHRGLR
;
A
#
# COMPACT_ATOMS: atom_id res chain seq x y z
N MET A 1 -2.52 12.89 62.19
CA MET A 1 -1.07 13.23 62.23
C MET A 1 -0.21 12.02 62.60
N ARG A 2 -0.34 10.90 61.86
CA ARG A 2 0.58 9.75 61.81
C ARG A 2 0.24 8.96 60.55
N ALA A 3 0.92 9.25 59.45
CA ALA A 3 1.07 8.42 58.23
C ALA A 3 1.73 9.27 57.13
N ALA A 4 3.04 9.54 57.27
CA ALA A 4 3.80 10.24 56.22
C ALA A 4 5.27 9.76 56.10
N THR A 5 5.58 8.55 56.57
CA THR A 5 6.96 8.04 56.60
C THR A 5 7.07 6.56 56.21
N ALA A 6 6.27 6.11 55.23
CA ALA A 6 6.37 4.75 54.68
C ALA A 6 6.08 4.67 53.17
N ALA A 7 6.41 5.72 52.40
CA ALA A 7 6.22 5.74 50.95
C ALA A 7 7.45 6.25 50.19
N ARG A 8 8.65 5.84 50.61
CA ARG A 8 9.92 6.17 49.94
C ARG A 8 10.87 5.00 49.67
N GLY A 9 10.40 3.77 49.84
CA GLY A 9 11.16 2.56 49.51
C GLY A 9 10.27 1.51 48.86
N LEU A 10 10.01 1.66 47.55
CA LEU A 10 9.54 0.62 46.60
C LEU A 10 9.30 1.22 45.20
N ARG A 11 10.24 2.07 44.75
CA ARG A 11 10.37 2.53 43.34
C ARG A 11 11.78 2.23 42.80
N SER A 12 12.35 1.09 43.19
CA SER A 12 13.67 0.63 42.74
C SER A 12 13.64 -0.87 42.45
N ALA A 13 12.81 -1.29 41.48
CA ALA A 13 12.90 -2.59 40.81
C ALA A 13 12.02 -2.59 39.55
N LEU A 14 12.20 -1.58 38.68
CA LEU A 14 11.86 -1.71 37.28
C LEU A 14 13.16 -2.12 36.58
N PRO A 15 13.19 -3.20 35.77
CA PRO A 15 14.31 -3.37 34.85
C PRO A 15 14.34 -2.13 33.96
N ALA A 16 15.51 -1.48 33.90
CA ALA A 16 15.71 -0.30 33.09
C ALA A 16 15.13 -0.54 31.70
N ARG A 17 14.28 0.39 31.23
CA ARG A 17 13.89 0.48 29.82
C ARG A 17 15.16 0.26 28.98
N PRO A 18 15.18 -0.65 27.99
CA PRO A 18 16.25 -0.62 27.02
C PRO A 18 16.26 0.78 26.41
N PRO A 19 17.44 1.43 26.32
CA PRO A 19 17.50 2.81 25.83
C PRO A 19 16.86 2.86 24.45
N SER A 20 15.93 3.80 24.30
CA SER A 20 15.37 4.22 23.03
C SER A 20 16.52 4.42 22.04
N ALA A 21 16.43 3.75 20.88
CA ALA A 21 17.31 3.96 19.74
C ALA A 21 17.09 5.36 19.16
N HIS A 22 17.46 6.40 19.92
CA HIS A 22 17.98 7.62 19.33
C HIS A 22 19.18 7.21 18.50
N ALA A 23 19.25 7.79 17.30
CA ALA A 23 20.36 7.72 16.39
C ALA A 23 21.68 7.67 17.16
N LEU A 24 22.26 6.47 17.28
CA LEU A 24 23.69 6.37 17.27
C LEU A 24 24.07 6.91 15.90
N ALA A 25 24.43 8.21 15.87
CA ALA A 25 25.50 8.62 14.99
C ALA A 25 26.54 7.48 15.06
N PRO A 26 26.99 6.95 13.92
CA PRO A 26 27.91 5.82 13.92
C PRO A 26 28.98 6.16 14.92
N ALA A 27 29.14 5.34 15.96
CA ALA A 27 30.28 5.48 16.85
C ALA A 27 31.47 5.66 15.91
N PRO A 28 32.24 6.77 16.00
CA PRO A 28 33.36 6.97 15.11
C PRO A 28 34.12 5.66 15.15
N ALA A 29 34.26 5.03 13.98
CA ALA A 29 34.98 3.76 13.86
C ALA A 29 36.21 3.90 14.75
N PRO A 30 36.53 2.91 15.63
CA PRO A 30 37.71 3.02 16.46
C PRO A 30 38.81 3.50 15.53
N PRO A 31 39.51 4.61 15.85
CA PRO A 31 40.61 5.03 14.99
C PRO A 31 41.41 3.76 14.81
N MET A 32 41.55 3.29 13.56
CA MET A 32 42.32 2.09 13.28
C MET A 32 43.70 2.42 13.81
N GLY A 33 43.96 2.02 15.05
CA GLY A 33 45.17 2.32 15.78
C GLY A 33 46.26 1.69 14.95
N LEU A 34 46.99 2.56 14.26
CA LEU A 34 48.08 2.17 13.40
C LEU A 34 49.02 1.28 14.24
N PRO A 35 49.57 0.21 13.69
CA PRO A 35 50.88 -0.21 14.17
C PRO A 35 51.80 1.02 14.02
N PRO A 36 52.51 1.47 15.06
CA PRO A 36 53.45 2.59 14.94
C PRO A 36 54.45 2.32 13.80
N ASP A 37 55.04 3.35 13.18
CA ASP A 37 55.99 3.27 12.05
C ASP A 37 57.25 2.40 12.33
N HIS A 38 57.33 1.80 13.52
CA HIS A 38 58.38 0.92 14.01
C HIS A 38 57.99 -0.57 14.02
N VAL A 39 56.77 -0.95 13.62
CA VAL A 39 56.34 -2.36 13.59
C VAL A 39 56.86 -3.05 12.32
N PRO A 40 57.70 -4.10 12.42
CA PRO A 40 58.24 -4.77 11.26
C PRO A 40 57.13 -5.43 10.42
N VAL A 41 57.18 -5.25 9.10
CA VAL A 41 56.19 -5.75 8.12
C VAL A 41 55.90 -7.25 8.29
N ALA A 42 56.92 -8.04 8.66
CA ALA A 42 56.79 -9.47 8.95
C ALA A 42 55.77 -9.81 10.06
N SER A 43 55.55 -8.88 11.01
CA SER A 43 54.63 -9.07 12.14
C SER A 43 53.17 -8.69 11.84
N LEU A 44 52.89 -8.08 10.68
CA LEU A 44 51.56 -7.57 10.33
C LEU A 44 50.62 -8.69 9.89
N SER A 45 49.34 -8.64 10.29
CA SER A 45 48.32 -9.52 9.72
C SER A 45 48.15 -9.28 8.20
N MET A 46 47.66 -10.26 7.44
CA MET A 46 47.42 -10.07 5.98
C MET A 46 46.47 -8.90 5.68
N ARG A 47 45.52 -8.62 6.58
CA ARG A 47 44.64 -7.45 6.49
C ARG A 47 45.41 -6.16 6.70
N SER A 48 46.23 -6.11 7.75
CA SER A 48 47.08 -4.94 8.07
C SER A 48 48.10 -4.66 6.96
N LEU A 49 48.62 -5.71 6.32
CA LEU A 49 49.52 -5.64 5.17
C LEU A 49 48.83 -4.98 3.97
N LEU A 50 47.63 -5.44 3.60
CA LEU A 50 46.80 -4.82 2.55
C LEU A 50 46.39 -3.37 2.91
N ASP A 51 46.07 -3.09 4.17
CA ASP A 51 45.74 -1.74 4.63
C ASP A 51 46.94 -0.78 4.55
N VAL A 52 48.17 -1.25 4.74
CA VAL A 52 49.40 -0.47 4.49
C VAL A 52 49.57 -0.18 3.00
N CYS A 53 49.45 -1.20 2.14
CA CYS A 53 49.56 -1.05 0.68
C CYS A 53 48.51 -0.10 0.08
N THR A 54 47.36 0.08 0.74
CA THR A 54 46.26 0.94 0.26
C THR A 54 46.26 2.34 0.87
N ARG A 55 47.07 2.59 1.91
CA ARG A 55 47.07 3.84 2.69
C ARG A 55 47.61 5.02 1.91
N SER A 56 48.66 4.81 1.13
CA SER A 56 49.34 5.89 0.43
C SER A 56 48.57 6.34 -0.84
N ALA A 57 47.60 5.54 -1.31
CA ALA A 57 46.62 5.94 -2.32
C ALA A 57 45.49 6.85 -1.79
N ARG A 58 45.28 6.99 -0.47
CA ARG A 58 44.25 7.89 0.10
C ARG A 58 44.69 9.35 0.23
N GLY A 59 46.00 9.61 0.19
CA GLY A 59 46.58 10.96 0.26
C GLY A 59 46.68 11.68 -1.09
N ALA A 60 46.65 10.93 -2.19
CA ALA A 60 46.69 11.49 -3.54
C ALA A 60 45.27 11.57 -4.12
N ARG A 61 44.79 12.78 -4.42
CA ARG A 61 43.56 13.02 -5.20
C ARG A 61 43.76 12.67 -6.69
N THR A 62 44.39 11.55 -6.98
CA THR A 62 44.60 11.05 -8.34
C THR A 62 43.80 9.77 -8.52
N SER A 63 43.11 9.67 -9.65
CA SER A 63 42.45 8.47 -10.13
C SER A 63 43.41 7.27 -10.02
N LEU A 64 43.06 6.27 -9.20
CA LEU A 64 43.79 5.01 -9.15
C LEU A 64 43.90 4.41 -10.56
N PRO A 65 45.11 3.99 -11.03
CA PRO A 65 45.29 3.38 -12.34
C PRO A 65 44.46 2.11 -12.54
N SER A 66 44.26 1.74 -13.81
CA SER A 66 43.78 0.43 -14.22
C SER A 66 44.63 -0.69 -13.62
N ALA A 67 44.03 -1.56 -12.81
CA ALA A 67 44.48 -2.87 -12.31
C ALA A 67 46.01 -3.09 -12.26
N ALA A 68 46.60 -3.13 -11.06
CA ALA A 68 48.01 -3.48 -10.88
C ALA A 68 48.29 -4.90 -11.41
N ALA A 69 49.37 -5.09 -12.17
CA ALA A 69 49.79 -6.38 -12.70
C ALA A 69 50.88 -7.03 -11.82
N SER A 70 51.74 -6.23 -11.19
CA SER A 70 52.73 -6.67 -10.19
C SER A 70 52.75 -5.78 -8.94
N LEU A 71 53.57 -6.13 -7.95
CA LEU A 71 53.82 -5.25 -6.81
C LEU A 71 54.46 -3.90 -7.20
N ASP A 72 55.06 -3.81 -8.40
CA ASP A 72 55.69 -2.58 -8.90
C ASP A 72 54.68 -1.51 -9.30
N ASP A 73 53.48 -1.92 -9.69
CA ASP A 73 52.40 -1.03 -10.13
C ASP A 73 51.61 -0.41 -8.96
N LEU A 74 51.94 -0.78 -7.72
CA LEU A 74 51.28 -0.27 -6.53
C LEU A 74 51.71 1.19 -6.31
N PRO A 75 50.80 2.17 -6.43
CA PRO A 75 51.13 3.57 -6.71
C PRO A 75 51.95 4.27 -5.63
N CYS A 76 52.21 3.61 -4.50
CA CYS A 76 52.72 4.27 -3.31
C CYS A 76 53.51 3.37 -2.32
N MET A 77 54.14 2.29 -2.77
CA MET A 77 55.05 1.48 -1.93
C MET A 77 56.49 1.97 -2.06
N ALA A 78 57.14 2.30 -0.93
CA ALA A 78 58.57 2.59 -0.91
C ALA A 78 59.38 1.32 -1.22
N GLU A 79 60.50 1.47 -1.92
CA GLU A 79 61.37 0.35 -2.37
C GLU A 79 61.83 -0.54 -1.20
N ARG A 80 62.03 0.07 -0.01
CA ARG A 80 62.39 -0.62 1.24
C ARG A 80 61.26 -1.47 1.83
N ASP A 81 60.01 -1.07 1.66
CA ASP A 81 58.85 -1.82 2.16
C ASP A 81 58.46 -2.96 1.20
N ARG A 82 58.82 -2.85 -0.09
CA ARG A 82 58.56 -3.86 -1.13
C ARG A 82 59.28 -5.17 -0.84
N ALA A 83 60.60 -5.12 -0.60
CA ALA A 83 61.39 -6.31 -0.27
C ALA A 83 60.88 -7.02 1.00
N ALA A 84 60.40 -6.25 1.98
CA ALA A 84 59.82 -6.79 3.21
C ALA A 84 58.45 -7.45 2.98
N VAL A 85 57.60 -6.87 2.13
CA VAL A 85 56.32 -7.47 1.72
C VAL A 85 56.54 -8.76 0.95
N GLU A 86 57.45 -8.77 -0.04
CA GLU A 86 57.78 -9.97 -0.81
C GLU A 86 58.34 -11.11 0.07
N ALA A 87 59.24 -10.77 1.01
CA ALA A 87 59.74 -11.74 1.98
C ALA A 87 58.61 -12.32 2.84
N THR A 88 57.71 -11.48 3.33
CA THR A 88 56.56 -11.89 4.16
C THR A 88 55.57 -12.75 3.37
N LEU A 89 55.31 -12.43 2.09
CA LEU A 89 54.44 -13.23 1.22
C LEU A 89 55.04 -14.62 0.93
N ARG A 90 56.36 -14.68 0.70
CA ARG A 90 57.10 -15.92 0.47
C ARG A 90 57.09 -16.81 1.70
N GLU A 91 57.33 -16.25 2.89
CA GLU A 91 57.26 -16.97 4.18
C GLU A 91 55.86 -17.53 4.45
N ARG A 92 54.80 -16.80 4.04
CA ARG A 92 53.40 -17.21 4.24
C ARG A 92 52.85 -18.05 3.09
N GLY A 93 53.66 -18.37 2.08
CA GLY A 93 53.27 -19.18 0.93
C GLY A 93 52.18 -18.53 0.05
N VAL A 94 52.07 -17.19 0.04
CA VAL A 94 51.10 -16.46 -0.79
C VAL A 94 51.78 -16.00 -2.08
N PRO A 95 51.36 -16.48 -3.26
CA PRO A 95 51.89 -16.02 -4.53
C PRO A 95 51.63 -14.52 -4.73
N GLU A 96 52.62 -13.82 -5.28
CA GLU A 96 52.54 -12.38 -5.53
C GLU A 96 51.29 -12.01 -6.36
N ALA A 97 51.07 -12.72 -7.47
CA ALA A 97 49.90 -12.51 -8.34
C ALA A 97 48.57 -12.59 -7.58
N ARG A 98 48.48 -13.49 -6.58
CA ARG A 98 47.28 -13.64 -5.76
C ARG A 98 47.10 -12.48 -4.78
N PHE A 99 48.18 -12.00 -4.19
CA PHE A 99 48.15 -10.82 -3.32
C PHE A 99 47.76 -9.55 -4.11
N VAL A 100 48.31 -9.37 -5.32
CA VAL A 100 47.95 -8.28 -6.23
C VAL A 100 46.48 -8.37 -6.66
N GLN A 101 45.98 -9.58 -6.93
CA GLN A 101 44.56 -9.80 -7.22
C GLN A 101 43.65 -9.42 -6.03
N TRP A 102 44.04 -9.75 -4.80
CA TRP A 102 43.32 -9.31 -3.59
C TRP A 102 43.38 -7.79 -3.43
N TYR A 103 44.53 -7.17 -3.65
CA TYR A 103 44.68 -5.72 -3.62
C TYR A 103 43.75 -5.03 -4.62
N ASN A 104 43.75 -5.50 -5.87
CA ASN A 104 42.88 -4.99 -6.92
C ASN A 104 41.40 -5.14 -6.51
N ALA A 105 40.96 -6.30 -6.03
CA ALA A 105 39.58 -6.46 -5.54
C ALA A 105 39.27 -5.56 -4.33
N TYR A 106 40.25 -5.33 -3.46
CA TYR A 106 40.09 -4.51 -2.26
C TYR A 106 39.96 -3.01 -2.57
N THR A 107 40.63 -2.49 -3.60
CA THR A 107 40.64 -1.06 -3.97
C THR A 107 39.51 -0.62 -4.90
N ARG A 108 38.90 -1.52 -5.67
CA ARG A 108 37.85 -1.16 -6.66
C ARG A 108 36.63 -0.49 -6.02
N PRO A 109 35.99 0.51 -6.66
CA PRO A 109 34.85 1.23 -6.07
C PRO A 109 33.55 0.43 -6.08
N THR A 110 33.31 -0.38 -7.11
CA THR A 110 32.02 -1.05 -7.34
C THR A 110 32.08 -2.56 -7.09
N TRP A 111 30.94 -3.17 -6.76
CA TRP A 111 30.83 -4.62 -6.59
C TRP A 111 31.16 -5.41 -7.88
N PRO A 112 30.64 -5.08 -9.08
CA PRO A 112 30.91 -5.86 -10.29
C PRO A 112 32.40 -5.97 -10.62
N GLU A 113 33.14 -4.88 -10.43
CA GLU A 113 34.60 -4.86 -10.61
C GLU A 113 35.32 -5.76 -9.60
N CYS A 114 34.86 -5.77 -8.33
CA CYS A 114 35.40 -6.68 -7.32
C CYS A 114 35.07 -8.14 -7.66
N ALA A 115 33.82 -8.41 -8.04
CA ALA A 115 33.34 -9.75 -8.34
C ALA A 115 34.12 -10.39 -9.49
N ALA A 116 34.36 -9.64 -10.57
CA ALA A 116 35.14 -10.12 -11.72
C ALA A 116 36.56 -10.57 -11.33
N LEU A 117 37.17 -9.89 -10.35
CA LEU A 117 38.51 -10.22 -9.85
C LEU A 117 38.51 -11.38 -8.86
N LEU A 118 37.41 -11.61 -8.14
CA LEU A 118 37.30 -12.65 -7.12
C LEU A 118 36.74 -13.97 -7.68
N GLU A 119 35.96 -13.94 -8.75
CA GLU A 119 35.33 -15.11 -9.38
C GLU A 119 36.30 -16.25 -9.77
N PRO A 120 37.54 -15.98 -10.22
CA PRO A 120 38.49 -17.04 -10.58
C PRO A 120 39.10 -17.78 -9.39
N LEU A 121 38.97 -17.26 -8.16
CA LEU A 121 39.62 -17.82 -6.98
C LEU A 121 38.96 -19.12 -6.53
N GLN A 122 39.77 -20.09 -6.12
CA GLN A 122 39.30 -21.38 -5.62
C GLN A 122 38.86 -21.30 -4.14
N PRO A 123 38.00 -22.22 -3.66
CA PRO A 123 37.66 -22.32 -2.24
C PRO A 123 38.92 -22.38 -1.35
N GLY A 124 38.95 -21.60 -0.27
CA GLY A 124 40.12 -21.48 0.62
C GLY A 124 41.19 -20.45 0.19
N GLU A 125 41.20 -19.98 -1.06
CA GLU A 125 42.16 -18.97 -1.53
C GLU A 125 41.73 -17.52 -1.27
N LEU A 126 40.48 -17.30 -0.86
CA LEU A 126 39.90 -15.97 -0.64
C LEU A 126 39.85 -15.62 0.85
N PRO A 127 40.61 -14.61 1.31
CA PRO A 127 40.54 -14.19 2.70
C PRO A 127 39.16 -13.58 3.05
N PRO A 128 38.57 -13.93 4.21
CA PRO A 128 37.23 -13.49 4.60
C PRO A 128 37.06 -11.97 4.64
N PHE A 129 38.12 -11.23 5.04
CA PHE A 129 38.08 -9.77 5.13
C PHE A 129 38.08 -9.08 3.75
N VAL A 130 38.70 -9.70 2.73
CA VAL A 130 38.66 -9.19 1.34
C VAL A 130 37.25 -9.35 0.79
N LEU A 131 36.65 -10.54 0.98
CA LEU A 131 35.26 -10.80 0.61
C LEU A 131 34.29 -9.87 1.34
N GLN A 132 34.42 -9.72 2.65
CA GLN A 132 33.57 -8.83 3.44
C GLN A 132 33.67 -7.38 2.95
N ARG A 133 34.88 -6.88 2.67
CA ARG A 133 35.08 -5.52 2.12
C ARG A 133 34.45 -5.37 0.74
N ALA A 134 34.58 -6.36 -0.14
CA ALA A 134 33.94 -6.36 -1.46
C ALA A 134 32.40 -6.29 -1.34
N LEU A 135 31.80 -7.10 -0.46
CA LEU A 135 30.35 -7.12 -0.26
C LEU A 135 29.77 -5.80 0.30
N HIS A 136 30.58 -4.97 0.98
CA HIS A 136 30.14 -3.62 1.39
C HIS A 136 29.91 -2.68 0.20
N LYS A 137 30.52 -2.96 -0.96
CA LYS A 137 30.42 -2.17 -2.18
C LYS A 137 29.18 -2.48 -3.01
N ILE A 138 28.35 -3.43 -2.56
CA ILE A 138 27.04 -3.70 -3.16
C ILE A 138 26.17 -2.46 -2.95
N ALA A 139 25.73 -1.89 -4.06
CA ALA A 139 24.94 -0.66 -4.11
C ALA A 139 23.49 -0.93 -4.57
N HIS A 140 23.24 -2.00 -5.31
CA HIS A 140 21.94 -2.30 -5.91
C HIS A 140 21.48 -3.73 -5.64
N SER A 141 20.17 -3.96 -5.64
CA SER A 141 19.58 -5.29 -5.44
C SER A 141 19.91 -6.29 -6.57
N SER A 142 20.15 -5.79 -7.80
CA SER A 142 20.56 -6.58 -8.97
C SER A 142 21.91 -7.29 -8.79
N GLU A 143 22.79 -6.75 -7.95
CA GLU A 143 24.12 -7.30 -7.69
C GLU A 143 24.09 -8.50 -6.74
N ALA A 144 23.01 -8.64 -5.96
CA ALA A 144 22.89 -9.64 -4.89
C ALA A 144 23.06 -11.09 -5.39
N ALA A 145 22.60 -11.41 -6.60
CA ALA A 145 22.69 -12.76 -7.15
C ALA A 145 24.15 -13.18 -7.40
N SER A 146 24.97 -12.25 -7.93
CA SER A 146 26.41 -12.51 -8.15
C SER A 146 27.18 -12.59 -6.82
N ALA A 147 26.83 -11.74 -5.86
CA ALA A 147 27.36 -11.84 -4.49
C ALA A 147 27.06 -13.18 -3.83
N MET A 148 25.84 -13.68 -3.96
CA MET A 148 25.46 -14.97 -3.40
C MET A 148 26.19 -16.14 -4.06
N ARG A 149 26.42 -16.12 -5.39
CA ARG A 149 27.19 -17.17 -6.08
C ARG A 149 28.62 -17.26 -5.57
N LEU A 150 29.30 -16.11 -5.43
CA LEU A 150 30.66 -16.07 -4.91
C LEU A 150 30.70 -16.55 -3.45
N VAL A 151 29.82 -16.02 -2.58
CA VAL A 151 29.82 -16.43 -1.17
C VAL A 151 29.51 -17.91 -1.00
N ALA A 152 28.54 -18.45 -1.73
CA ALA A 152 28.16 -19.87 -1.65
C ALA A 152 29.35 -20.82 -1.87
N ARG A 153 30.29 -20.45 -2.74
CA ARG A 153 31.49 -21.23 -3.05
C ARG A 153 32.49 -21.26 -1.88
N HIS A 154 32.65 -20.14 -1.16
CA HIS A 154 33.66 -20.00 -0.11
C HIS A 154 33.11 -20.23 1.31
N LEU A 155 31.80 -20.11 1.53
CA LEU A 155 31.18 -20.27 2.85
C LEU A 155 31.53 -21.61 3.54
N PRO A 156 31.58 -22.77 2.84
CA PRO A 156 31.97 -24.04 3.44
C PRO A 156 33.39 -24.10 4.01
N THR A 157 34.31 -23.27 3.49
CA THR A 157 35.73 -23.27 3.89
C THR A 157 36.03 -22.33 5.06
N LEU A 158 35.05 -21.55 5.51
CA LEU A 158 35.22 -20.56 6.57
C LEU A 158 35.07 -21.17 7.98
N GLY A 159 35.78 -20.58 8.96
CA GLY A 159 35.57 -20.89 10.38
C GLY A 159 34.17 -20.48 10.88
N VAL A 160 33.76 -20.99 12.04
CA VAL A 160 32.42 -20.71 12.63
C VAL A 160 32.19 -19.21 12.80
N ASP A 161 33.16 -18.50 13.39
CA ASP A 161 33.06 -17.05 13.64
C ASP A 161 33.01 -16.21 12.36
N GLU A 162 33.72 -16.64 11.32
CA GLU A 162 33.80 -15.94 10.05
C GLU A 162 32.55 -16.15 9.22
N ALA A 163 32.10 -17.42 9.12
CA ALA A 163 30.84 -17.78 8.47
C ALA A 163 29.65 -17.13 9.17
N HIS A 164 29.63 -17.05 10.50
CA HIS A 164 28.60 -16.36 11.27
C HIS A 164 28.53 -14.86 10.95
N ARG A 165 29.66 -14.16 11.05
CA ARG A 165 29.73 -12.73 10.72
C ARG A 165 29.32 -12.46 9.28
N LEU A 166 29.75 -13.31 8.35
CA LEU A 166 29.41 -13.17 6.93
C LEU A 166 27.91 -13.38 6.68
N CYS A 167 27.29 -14.43 7.24
CA CYS A 167 25.87 -14.69 7.06
C CYS A 167 25.01 -13.56 7.67
N LEU A 168 25.31 -13.11 8.88
CA LEU A 168 24.62 -11.96 9.49
C LEU A 168 24.75 -10.70 8.65
N PHE A 169 25.95 -10.44 8.13
CA PHE A 169 26.21 -9.32 7.22
C PHE A 169 25.34 -9.41 5.97
N LEU A 170 25.23 -10.58 5.34
CA LEU A 170 24.41 -10.77 4.14
C LEU A 170 22.92 -10.57 4.41
N TRP A 171 22.40 -11.12 5.49
CA TRP A 171 21.01 -10.90 5.89
C TRP A 171 20.71 -9.40 6.13
N HIS A 172 21.63 -8.67 6.76
CA HIS A 172 21.47 -7.22 6.94
C HIS A 172 21.64 -6.43 5.64
N ARG A 173 22.69 -6.69 4.87
CA ARG A 173 23.03 -5.86 3.71
C ARG A 173 22.13 -6.17 2.51
N LEU A 174 21.95 -7.45 2.17
CA LEU A 174 21.19 -7.83 0.98
C LEU A 174 19.68 -7.72 1.22
N LEU A 175 19.17 -8.22 2.34
CA LEU A 175 17.72 -8.30 2.57
C LEU A 175 17.19 -7.11 3.37
N ARG A 176 17.86 -6.69 4.46
CA ARG A 176 17.36 -5.55 5.25
C ARG A 176 17.65 -4.18 4.64
N THR A 177 18.79 -3.99 3.97
CA THR A 177 19.17 -2.69 3.38
C THR A 177 18.73 -2.57 1.92
N HIS A 178 19.01 -3.59 1.11
CA HIS A 178 18.77 -3.56 -0.35
C HIS A 178 17.52 -4.29 -0.80
N GLU A 179 16.75 -4.89 0.11
CA GLU A 179 15.50 -5.61 -0.17
C GLU A 179 15.62 -6.60 -1.36
N ALA A 180 16.79 -7.25 -1.48
CA ALA A 180 17.11 -8.15 -2.58
C ALA A 180 16.47 -9.55 -2.39
N TRP A 181 15.14 -9.59 -2.31
CA TRP A 181 14.33 -10.81 -2.12
C TRP A 181 14.54 -11.92 -3.17
N PRO A 182 14.92 -11.66 -4.45
CA PRO A 182 15.31 -12.72 -5.39
C PRO A 182 16.40 -13.65 -4.83
N SER A 183 17.32 -13.11 -4.02
CA SER A 183 18.44 -13.86 -3.43
C SER A 183 18.08 -14.54 -2.11
N ALA A 184 16.88 -14.32 -1.56
CA ALA A 184 16.49 -14.85 -0.26
C ALA A 184 16.49 -16.38 -0.22
N ARG A 185 16.09 -17.06 -1.30
CA ARG A 185 16.09 -18.53 -1.37
C ARG A 185 17.50 -19.12 -1.23
N ALA A 186 18.47 -18.57 -1.97
CA ALA A 186 19.86 -19.01 -1.94
C ALA A 186 20.51 -18.71 -0.58
N LEU A 187 20.31 -17.49 -0.07
CA LEU A 187 20.84 -17.10 1.24
C LEU A 187 20.26 -17.99 2.36
N THR A 188 18.95 -18.25 2.33
CA THR A 188 18.29 -19.14 3.29
C THR A 188 18.85 -20.54 3.21
N HIS A 189 19.00 -21.12 2.01
CA HIS A 189 19.58 -22.46 1.85
C HIS A 189 20.95 -22.58 2.54
N HIS A 190 21.88 -21.67 2.22
CA HIS A 190 23.23 -21.71 2.79
C HIS A 190 23.25 -21.36 4.28
N THR A 191 22.37 -20.48 4.74
CA THR A 191 22.19 -20.16 6.17
C THR A 191 21.77 -21.40 6.95
N LEU A 192 20.77 -22.13 6.46
CA LEU A 192 20.25 -23.33 7.11
C LEU A 192 21.25 -24.47 7.07
N GLU A 193 21.98 -24.64 5.95
CA GLU A 193 23.05 -25.62 5.86
C GLU A 193 24.18 -25.34 6.85
N THR A 194 24.56 -24.06 6.98
CA THR A 194 25.60 -23.61 7.94
C THR A 194 25.14 -23.83 9.38
N ALA A 195 23.91 -23.44 9.72
CA ALA A 195 23.34 -23.68 11.04
C ALA A 195 23.27 -25.18 11.37
N ARG A 196 22.84 -26.01 10.41
CA ARG A 196 22.79 -27.48 10.57
C ARG A 196 24.19 -28.04 10.84
N ARG A 197 25.20 -27.64 10.05
CA ARG A 197 26.60 -28.06 10.26
C ARG A 197 27.10 -27.71 11.67
N TRP A 198 26.72 -26.55 12.22
CA TRP A 198 27.12 -26.14 13.57
C TRP A 198 26.40 -26.90 14.68
N LEU A 199 25.16 -27.34 14.45
CA LEU A 199 24.40 -28.18 15.37
C LEU A 199 24.88 -29.65 15.32
N ASP A 200 25.37 -30.11 14.17
CA ASP A 200 25.85 -31.50 13.95
C ASP A 200 27.33 -31.71 14.27
N LYS A 201 28.06 -30.67 14.68
CA LYS A 201 29.45 -30.81 15.13
C LYS A 201 29.53 -31.68 16.40
N ARG A 202 30.66 -32.39 16.56
CA ARG A 202 30.99 -33.16 17.79
C ARG A 202 30.79 -32.33 19.06
N GLU A 203 31.16 -31.05 19.00
CA GLU A 203 30.80 -30.04 19.98
C GLU A 203 29.80 -29.05 19.33
N PRO A 204 28.50 -29.18 19.64
CA PRO A 204 27.48 -28.32 19.05
C PRO A 204 27.69 -26.85 19.40
N GLN A 205 27.39 -25.97 18.45
CA GLN A 205 27.52 -24.50 18.62
C GLN A 205 26.14 -23.81 18.60
N PRO A 206 25.27 -24.07 19.61
CA PRO A 206 23.87 -23.64 19.58
C PRO A 206 23.69 -22.12 19.66
N GLY A 207 24.62 -21.39 20.30
CA GLY A 207 24.56 -19.92 20.38
C GLY A 207 24.68 -19.26 19.01
N TYR A 208 25.64 -19.68 18.19
CA TYR A 208 25.82 -19.19 16.82
C TYR A 208 24.63 -19.53 15.93
N ALA A 209 24.13 -20.77 16.02
CA ALA A 209 22.94 -21.19 15.27
C ALA A 209 21.70 -20.38 15.69
N HIS A 210 21.52 -20.13 17.00
CA HIS A 210 20.43 -19.32 17.53
C HIS A 210 20.46 -17.89 16.97
N THR A 211 21.56 -17.16 17.12
CA THR A 211 21.67 -15.77 16.63
C THR A 211 21.42 -15.68 15.13
N LEU A 212 21.93 -16.64 14.37
CA LEU A 212 21.75 -16.70 12.93
C LEU A 212 20.29 -16.95 12.53
N LEU A 213 19.66 -17.98 13.10
CA LEU A 213 18.26 -18.32 12.81
C LEU A 213 17.31 -17.20 13.26
N PHE A 214 17.54 -16.60 14.44
CA PHE A 214 16.73 -15.49 14.93
C PHE A 214 16.86 -14.24 14.03
N THR A 215 18.07 -13.92 13.59
CA THR A 215 18.30 -12.79 12.68
C THR A 215 17.67 -13.04 11.31
N ALA A 216 17.84 -14.24 10.76
CA ALA A 216 17.23 -14.64 9.50
C ALA A 216 15.70 -14.56 9.57
N PHE A 217 15.11 -15.10 10.65
CA PHE A 217 13.68 -15.06 10.88
C PHE A 217 13.17 -13.62 10.97
N THR A 218 13.75 -12.78 11.84
CA THR A 218 13.27 -11.40 12.05
C THR A 218 13.39 -10.50 10.82
N ILE A 219 14.39 -10.73 9.97
CA ILE A 219 14.55 -9.98 8.71
C ILE A 219 13.59 -10.50 7.65
N ALA A 220 13.46 -11.83 7.48
CA ALA A 220 12.48 -12.42 6.56
C ALA A 220 11.05 -12.02 6.95
N LEU A 221 10.78 -11.95 8.24
CA LEU A 221 9.51 -11.50 8.84
C LEU A 221 9.17 -10.08 8.38
N ARG A 222 10.13 -9.13 8.40
CA ARG A 222 9.91 -7.78 7.86
C ARG A 222 9.61 -7.77 6.35
N GLY A 223 10.13 -8.74 5.61
CA GLY A 223 9.95 -8.88 4.15
C GLY A 223 8.71 -9.62 3.70
N CYS A 224 7.86 -10.09 4.62
CA CYS A 224 6.72 -10.96 4.31
C CYS A 224 5.72 -10.48 3.23
N PRO A 225 5.61 -9.19 2.84
CA PRO A 225 4.86 -8.84 1.64
C PRO A 225 5.35 -9.59 0.38
N ASP A 226 6.64 -9.91 0.28
CA ASP A 226 7.23 -10.71 -0.80
C ASP A 226 7.10 -12.22 -0.52
N GLU A 227 6.68 -12.99 -1.54
CA GLU A 227 6.53 -14.45 -1.45
C GLU A 227 7.83 -15.18 -1.12
N ARG A 228 8.96 -14.68 -1.62
CA ARG A 228 10.28 -15.28 -1.42
C ARG A 228 10.74 -15.10 0.01
N ALA A 229 10.37 -13.98 0.64
CA ALA A 229 10.61 -13.72 2.05
C ALA A 229 9.76 -14.65 2.93
N ARG A 230 8.49 -14.89 2.57
CA ARG A 230 7.61 -15.85 3.27
C ARG A 230 8.19 -17.28 3.21
N ALA A 231 8.60 -17.72 2.02
CA ALA A 231 9.24 -19.03 1.86
C ALA A 231 10.54 -19.16 2.66
N ALA A 232 11.36 -18.09 2.70
CA ALA A 232 12.57 -18.05 3.53
C ALA A 232 12.23 -18.18 5.03
N LEU A 233 11.24 -17.42 5.50
CA LEU A 233 10.77 -17.43 6.88
C LEU A 233 10.29 -18.82 7.31
N LEU A 234 9.44 -19.47 6.50
CA LEU A 234 8.90 -20.80 6.81
C LEU A 234 10.00 -21.87 6.88
N ARG A 235 11.03 -21.79 6.03
CA ARG A 235 12.17 -22.72 6.09
C ARG A 235 13.03 -22.52 7.33
N VAL A 236 13.24 -21.27 7.75
CA VAL A 236 13.94 -20.94 9.02
C VAL A 236 13.11 -21.42 10.21
N TRP A 237 11.80 -21.22 10.16
CA TRP A 237 10.86 -21.71 11.18
C TRP A 237 10.90 -23.23 11.33
N ALA A 238 10.82 -23.97 10.21
CA ALA A 238 10.88 -25.43 10.22
C ALA A 238 12.19 -25.93 10.86
N MET A 239 13.33 -25.36 10.47
CA MET A 239 14.63 -25.70 11.08
C MET A 239 14.67 -25.41 12.59
N ALA A 240 14.10 -24.28 13.02
CA ALA A 240 14.03 -23.94 14.44
C ALA A 240 13.17 -24.95 15.23
N CYS A 241 12.02 -25.34 14.67
CA CYS A 241 11.13 -26.33 15.30
C CYS A 241 11.75 -27.72 15.39
N GLU A 242 12.42 -28.16 14.33
CA GLU A 242 13.03 -29.49 14.25
C GLU A 242 14.27 -29.61 15.14
N ARG A 243 15.13 -28.58 15.16
CA ARG A 243 16.51 -28.72 15.65
C ARG A 243 16.95 -27.71 16.72
N ALA A 244 16.15 -26.69 17.03
CA ALA A 244 16.53 -25.63 17.97
C ALA A 244 15.34 -25.15 18.84
N PRO A 245 14.90 -25.95 19.84
CA PRO A 245 13.68 -25.68 20.62
C PRO A 245 13.73 -24.34 21.38
N ARG A 246 14.89 -23.96 21.95
CA ARG A 246 15.06 -22.64 22.59
C ARG A 246 14.83 -21.49 21.62
N THR A 247 15.39 -21.59 20.41
CA THR A 247 15.18 -20.58 19.35
C THR A 247 13.71 -20.53 18.94
N ARG A 248 13.06 -21.68 18.75
CA ARG A 248 11.62 -21.76 18.44
C ARG A 248 10.78 -21.01 19.49
N ASP A 249 11.00 -21.25 20.77
CA ASP A 249 10.20 -20.64 21.84
C ASP A 249 10.38 -19.12 21.88
N GLU A 250 11.60 -18.63 21.66
CA GLU A 250 11.87 -17.19 21.53
C GLU A 250 11.24 -16.59 20.27
N LEU A 251 11.20 -17.32 19.15
CA LEU A 251 10.51 -16.87 17.94
C LEU A 251 8.99 -16.79 18.14
N VAL A 252 8.37 -17.77 18.83
CA VAL A 252 6.96 -17.73 19.23
C VAL A 252 6.68 -16.50 20.09
N ALA A 253 7.50 -16.25 21.11
CA ALA A 253 7.37 -15.09 21.98
C ALA A 253 7.55 -13.77 21.19
N HIS A 254 8.48 -13.74 20.23
CA HIS A 254 8.70 -12.59 19.36
C HIS A 254 7.49 -12.26 18.49
N LEU A 255 6.90 -13.28 17.85
CA LEU A 255 5.68 -13.15 17.06
C LEU A 255 4.52 -12.65 17.91
N ALA A 256 4.32 -13.28 19.08
CA ALA A 256 3.30 -12.86 20.03
C ALA A 256 3.47 -11.38 20.36
N HIS A 257 4.67 -10.91 20.72
CA HIS A 257 4.90 -9.49 21.07
C HIS A 257 4.70 -8.52 19.89
N ARG A 258 5.25 -8.83 18.70
CA ARG A 258 5.21 -7.95 17.52
C ARG A 258 3.79 -7.76 16.95
N VAL A 259 2.99 -8.83 16.94
CA VAL A 259 1.66 -8.84 16.31
C VAL A 259 0.59 -8.13 17.17
N HIS A 260 0.89 -7.74 18.42
CA HIS A 260 0.02 -6.84 19.20
C HIS A 260 -0.17 -5.47 18.52
N THR A 261 0.70 -5.07 17.60
CA THR A 261 0.52 -3.85 16.81
C THR A 261 -0.33 -4.13 15.57
N ARG A 262 -1.36 -3.31 15.27
CA ARG A 262 -2.26 -3.48 14.10
C ARG A 262 -1.53 -3.65 12.76
N ARG A 263 -0.30 -3.12 12.64
CA ARG A 263 0.55 -3.28 11.45
C ARG A 263 1.23 -4.65 11.35
N GLY A 264 1.35 -5.40 12.44
CA GLY A 264 1.99 -6.73 12.51
C GLY A 264 1.14 -7.88 11.94
N ALA A 265 -0.19 -7.75 11.94
CA ALA A 265 -1.11 -8.80 11.47
C ALA A 265 -1.36 -8.76 9.95
N ALA A 266 -1.02 -7.67 9.27
CA ALA A 266 -1.39 -7.45 7.86
C ALA A 266 -0.60 -8.32 6.86
N TRP A 267 0.49 -8.97 7.28
CA TRP A 267 1.44 -9.66 6.40
C TRP A 267 1.66 -11.13 6.76
N LEU A 268 1.04 -11.61 7.83
CA LEU A 268 0.92 -13.05 8.12
C LEU A 268 -0.35 -13.55 7.41
N SER A 269 -0.31 -14.59 6.60
CA SER A 269 -1.52 -15.18 6.00
C SER A 269 -2.03 -16.38 6.81
N VAL A 270 -3.31 -16.72 6.64
CA VAL A 270 -3.91 -17.92 7.27
C VAL A 270 -3.13 -19.20 6.91
N PRO A 271 -2.82 -19.51 5.63
CA PRO A 271 -2.05 -20.72 5.29
C PRO A 271 -0.65 -20.75 5.93
N MET A 272 0.01 -19.60 6.03
CA MET A 272 1.33 -19.51 6.64
C MET A 272 1.28 -19.82 8.14
N LEU A 273 0.20 -19.43 8.82
CA LEU A 273 -0.01 -19.75 10.23
C LEU A 273 -0.33 -21.22 10.45
N GLU A 274 -1.04 -21.87 9.53
CA GLU A 274 -1.26 -23.33 9.56
C GLU A 274 0.07 -24.08 9.47
N ASP A 275 0.91 -23.74 8.48
CA ASP A 275 2.25 -24.30 8.31
C ASP A 275 3.12 -24.09 9.55
N MET A 276 2.96 -22.95 10.22
CA MET A 276 3.72 -22.64 11.44
C MET A 276 3.19 -23.37 12.68
N LEU A 277 1.87 -23.60 12.78
CA LEU A 277 1.23 -24.31 13.89
C LEU A 277 1.45 -25.82 13.83
N ALA A 278 1.50 -26.41 12.63
CA ALA A 278 1.65 -27.85 12.42
C ALA A 278 2.84 -28.48 13.17
N PRO A 279 4.08 -27.95 13.10
CA PRO A 279 5.25 -28.54 13.77
C PRO A 279 5.37 -28.20 15.27
N LEU A 280 4.49 -27.37 15.84
CA LEU A 280 4.59 -26.95 17.24
C LEU A 280 4.05 -28.01 18.22
N PRO A 281 4.73 -28.23 19.36
CA PRO A 281 4.19 -29.04 20.46
C PRO A 281 2.99 -28.34 21.12
N PRO A 282 2.07 -29.09 21.75
CA PRO A 282 0.83 -28.54 22.32
C PRO A 282 1.07 -27.42 23.32
N GLU A 283 2.16 -27.47 24.10
CA GLU A 283 2.52 -26.45 25.10
C GLU A 283 2.87 -25.08 24.49
N ALA A 284 3.43 -25.05 23.28
CA ALA A 284 3.84 -23.81 22.60
C ALA A 284 2.76 -23.22 21.68
N ARG A 285 1.69 -23.98 21.40
CA ARG A 285 0.59 -23.58 20.50
C ARG A 285 -0.24 -22.39 21.00
N PRO A 286 -0.59 -22.24 22.29
CA PRO A 286 -1.52 -21.19 22.73
C PRO A 286 -1.08 -19.77 22.36
N ALA A 287 0.21 -19.47 22.47
CA ALA A 287 0.76 -18.16 22.13
C ALA A 287 0.61 -17.84 20.63
N LEU A 288 0.86 -18.83 19.76
CA LEU A 288 0.70 -18.66 18.31
C LEU A 288 -0.76 -18.71 17.88
N LEU A 289 -1.61 -19.53 18.52
CA LEU A 289 -3.06 -19.57 18.26
C LEU A 289 -3.73 -18.22 18.53
N ARG A 290 -3.35 -17.49 19.60
CA ARG A 290 -3.83 -16.12 19.84
C ARG A 290 -3.46 -15.15 18.71
N VAL A 291 -2.25 -15.28 18.17
CA VAL A 291 -1.82 -14.52 16.99
C VAL A 291 -2.64 -14.94 15.77
N ALA A 292 -2.86 -16.24 15.59
CA ALA A 292 -3.58 -16.79 14.45
C ALA A 292 -5.04 -16.33 14.42
N VAL A 293 -5.75 -16.41 15.55
CA VAL A 293 -7.13 -15.88 15.70
C VAL A 293 -7.19 -14.40 15.34
N ARG A 294 -6.24 -13.59 15.82
CA ARG A 294 -6.17 -12.15 15.51
C ARG A 294 -5.94 -11.89 14.02
N THR A 295 -5.07 -12.66 13.39
CA THR A 295 -4.74 -12.53 11.97
C THR A 295 -5.91 -12.95 11.08
N ALA A 296 -6.50 -14.13 11.34
CA ALA A 296 -7.70 -14.59 10.63
C ALA A 296 -8.85 -13.59 10.79
N ALA A 297 -9.06 -13.10 12.01
CA ALA A 297 -10.05 -12.06 12.30
C ALA A 297 -9.80 -10.76 11.52
N ALA A 298 -8.54 -10.33 11.40
CA ALA A 298 -8.17 -9.14 10.65
C ALA A 298 -8.35 -9.32 9.12
N GLN A 299 -8.27 -10.55 8.62
CA GLN A 299 -8.48 -10.89 7.21
C GLN A 299 -9.95 -11.21 6.88
N GLY A 300 -10.82 -11.29 7.88
CA GLY A 300 -12.23 -11.65 7.71
C GLY A 300 -12.47 -13.15 7.52
N ASP A 301 -11.48 -14.00 7.80
CA ASP A 301 -11.64 -15.46 7.75
C ASP A 301 -12.25 -15.97 9.06
N THR A 302 -13.58 -16.02 9.12
CA THR A 302 -14.31 -16.42 10.32
C THR A 302 -14.19 -17.91 10.62
N ALA A 303 -13.97 -18.76 9.61
CA ALA A 303 -13.86 -20.21 9.78
C ALA A 303 -12.59 -20.58 10.56
N HIS A 304 -11.42 -20.10 10.11
CA HIS A 304 -10.16 -20.34 10.80
C HIS A 304 -10.10 -19.63 12.14
N ALA A 305 -10.63 -18.41 12.25
CA ALA A 305 -10.72 -17.71 13.53
C ALA A 305 -11.52 -18.51 14.56
N ARG A 306 -12.66 -19.10 14.17
CA ARG A 306 -13.49 -19.96 15.03
C ARG A 306 -12.75 -21.23 15.44
N GLN A 307 -12.18 -21.93 14.47
CA GLN A 307 -11.45 -23.18 14.73
C GLN A 307 -10.27 -22.98 15.69
N TRP A 308 -9.45 -21.95 15.45
CA TRP A 308 -8.30 -21.66 16.30
C TRP A 308 -8.68 -21.10 17.66
N TYR A 309 -9.80 -20.38 17.77
CA TYR A 309 -10.33 -19.92 19.04
C TYR A 309 -10.85 -21.08 19.89
N ALA A 310 -11.56 -22.03 19.29
CA ALA A 310 -12.02 -23.24 19.97
C ALA A 310 -10.88 -24.13 20.49
N ALA A 311 -9.69 -24.02 19.88
CA ALA A 311 -8.47 -24.71 20.33
C ALA A 311 -7.74 -24.00 21.49
N LEU A 312 -8.22 -22.84 21.95
CA LEU A 312 -7.71 -22.15 23.14
C LEU A 312 -8.50 -22.57 24.40
N ASP A 313 -7.80 -22.83 25.50
CA ASP A 313 -8.42 -23.12 26.81
C ASP A 313 -9.17 -21.90 27.40
N ALA A 314 -9.78 -22.04 28.58
CA ALA A 314 -10.53 -21.01 29.32
C ALA A 314 -9.79 -19.67 29.61
N THR A 315 -8.52 -19.53 29.20
CA THR A 315 -7.76 -18.25 29.19
C THR A 315 -7.91 -17.48 27.86
N ALA A 316 -8.92 -17.81 27.05
CA ALA A 316 -9.20 -17.25 25.72
C ALA A 316 -9.70 -15.79 25.71
N ASP A 317 -9.81 -15.13 26.88
CA ASP A 317 -10.35 -13.77 27.02
C ASP A 317 -9.68 -12.74 26.08
N GLU A 318 -8.36 -12.81 25.89
CA GLU A 318 -7.64 -11.89 25.00
C GLU A 318 -7.87 -12.12 23.49
N ALA A 319 -8.39 -13.29 23.13
CA ALA A 319 -8.70 -13.70 21.76
C ALA A 319 -10.19 -13.57 21.41
N ALA A 320 -11.05 -13.39 22.43
CA ALA A 320 -12.49 -13.25 22.28
C ALA A 320 -12.87 -11.96 21.52
N THR A 321 -12.29 -10.81 21.86
CA THR A 321 -12.54 -9.53 21.17
C THR A 321 -12.16 -9.57 19.68
N PRO A 322 -10.99 -10.10 19.26
CA PRO A 322 -10.69 -10.32 17.84
C PRO A 322 -11.71 -11.19 17.12
N LEU A 323 -12.10 -12.35 17.69
CA LEU A 323 -13.09 -13.24 17.08
C LEU A 323 -14.45 -12.55 16.97
N LEU A 324 -14.91 -11.90 18.06
CA LEU A 324 -16.13 -11.11 18.07
C LEU A 324 -16.15 -10.08 16.95
N ARG A 325 -15.03 -9.37 16.73
CA ARG A 325 -14.90 -8.40 15.64
C ARG A 325 -15.01 -9.05 14.26
N ALA A 326 -14.40 -10.20 14.06
CA ALA A 326 -14.46 -10.92 12.79
C ALA A 326 -15.89 -11.35 12.47
N LEU A 327 -16.54 -12.02 13.44
CA LEU A 327 -17.90 -12.52 13.31
C LEU A 327 -18.90 -11.37 13.09
N ALA A 328 -18.76 -10.26 13.82
CA ALA A 328 -19.64 -9.10 13.69
C ALA A 328 -19.51 -8.34 12.35
N HIS A 329 -18.36 -8.43 11.67
CA HIS A 329 -18.16 -7.84 10.34
C HIS A 329 -18.37 -8.86 9.20
N SER A 330 -18.69 -10.11 9.52
CA SER A 330 -18.96 -11.13 8.52
C SER A 330 -20.25 -10.83 7.77
N PRO A 331 -20.30 -11.04 6.44
CA PRO A 331 -21.55 -10.96 5.69
C PRO A 331 -22.53 -12.09 6.04
N SER A 332 -22.09 -13.15 6.73
CA SER A 332 -22.92 -14.29 7.11
C SER A 332 -23.83 -13.98 8.29
N HIS A 333 -25.14 -14.14 8.09
CA HIS A 333 -26.14 -13.99 9.15
C HIS A 333 -25.96 -14.94 10.34
N ALA A 334 -25.36 -16.11 10.11
CA ALA A 334 -25.04 -17.08 11.16
C ALA A 334 -23.86 -16.63 12.00
N ASP A 335 -22.81 -16.09 11.36
CA ASP A 335 -21.63 -15.55 12.06
C ASP A 335 -22.03 -14.36 12.94
N VAL A 336 -22.92 -13.48 12.47
CA VAL A 336 -23.45 -12.36 13.28
C VAL A 336 -24.22 -12.87 14.50
N HIS A 337 -25.02 -13.95 14.35
CA HIS A 337 -25.72 -14.55 15.49
C HIS A 337 -24.76 -15.16 16.52
N GLU A 338 -23.70 -15.82 16.05
CA GLU A 338 -22.64 -16.32 16.92
C GLU A 338 -21.87 -15.18 17.60
N ALA A 339 -21.64 -14.06 16.90
CA ALA A 339 -21.07 -12.84 17.51
C ALA A 339 -21.93 -12.36 18.69
N TRP A 340 -23.26 -12.38 18.53
CA TRP A 340 -24.19 -12.03 19.62
C TRP A 340 -24.12 -13.01 20.78
N ALA A 341 -24.12 -14.32 20.51
CA ALA A 341 -23.99 -15.33 21.57
C ALA A 341 -22.66 -15.20 22.34
N LEU A 342 -21.56 -14.96 21.61
CA LEU A 342 -20.24 -14.71 22.21
C LEU A 342 -20.24 -13.42 23.04
N PHE A 343 -20.85 -12.35 22.53
CA PHE A 343 -20.98 -11.10 23.25
C PHE A 343 -21.83 -11.24 24.53
N ASP A 344 -22.97 -11.93 24.44
CA ASP A 344 -23.82 -12.20 25.59
C ASP A 344 -23.08 -13.05 26.62
N ALA A 345 -22.29 -14.04 26.22
CA ALA A 345 -21.44 -14.80 27.14
C ALA A 345 -20.38 -13.93 27.83
N LEU A 346 -19.77 -12.98 27.09
CA LEU A 346 -18.81 -12.02 27.65
C LEU A 346 -19.47 -11.05 28.65
N VAL A 347 -20.73 -10.68 28.42
CA VAL A 347 -21.51 -9.75 29.27
C VAL A 347 -22.17 -10.46 30.45
N GLN A 348 -22.62 -11.70 30.31
CA GLN A 348 -23.42 -12.46 31.29
C GLN A 348 -22.60 -13.35 32.24
N GLY A 349 -21.28 -13.46 32.09
CA GLY A 349 -20.45 -14.23 33.02
C GLY A 349 -20.68 -13.76 34.48
N THR A 350 -21.19 -14.64 35.33
CA THR A 350 -22.07 -14.27 36.45
C THR A 350 -21.42 -13.78 37.76
N ASP A 351 -20.10 -13.71 37.94
CA ASP A 351 -19.52 -13.36 39.26
C ASP A 351 -18.20 -12.57 39.24
N ALA A 352 -17.95 -11.71 38.24
CA ALA A 352 -16.78 -10.83 38.24
C ALA A 352 -17.17 -9.35 38.12
N PRO A 353 -16.36 -8.41 38.62
CA PRO A 353 -16.65 -6.98 38.59
C PRO A 353 -17.00 -6.46 37.18
N PRO A 354 -17.70 -5.32 37.07
CA PRO A 354 -18.26 -4.74 35.83
C PRO A 354 -17.24 -4.38 34.72
N GLU A 355 -16.00 -4.83 34.80
CA GLU A 355 -14.91 -4.56 33.86
C GLU A 355 -14.75 -5.62 32.74
N ARG A 356 -15.81 -6.38 32.41
CA ARG A 356 -15.73 -7.43 31.36
C ARG A 356 -15.97 -6.92 29.93
N ALA A 357 -16.98 -6.09 29.72
CA ALA A 357 -17.32 -5.58 28.38
C ALA A 357 -16.77 -4.17 28.17
N ARG A 358 -15.91 -3.99 27.16
CA ARG A 358 -15.32 -2.68 26.86
C ARG A 358 -16.30 -1.85 26.02
N LEU A 359 -16.26 -0.52 26.13
CA LEU A 359 -17.02 0.38 25.25
C LEU A 359 -16.83 0.03 23.76
N ALA A 360 -15.62 -0.39 23.38
CA ALA A 360 -15.30 -0.81 22.01
C ALA A 360 -16.10 -2.04 21.54
N ASP A 361 -16.40 -2.98 22.43
CA ASP A 361 -17.18 -4.18 22.12
C ASP A 361 -18.67 -3.80 21.98
N TRP A 362 -19.18 -2.93 22.84
CA TRP A 362 -20.52 -2.36 22.71
C TRP A 362 -20.70 -1.54 21.42
N MET A 363 -19.72 -0.71 21.04
CA MET A 363 -19.74 0.03 19.77
C MET A 363 -19.72 -0.90 18.55
N LEU A 364 -18.94 -1.99 18.62
CA LEU A 364 -18.89 -3.01 17.58
C LEU A 364 -20.26 -3.68 17.41
N MET A 365 -20.85 -4.11 18.52
CA MET A 365 -22.15 -4.77 18.52
C MET A 365 -23.28 -3.83 18.12
N LEU A 366 -23.25 -2.55 18.53
CA LEU A 366 -24.15 -1.52 18.03
C LEU A 366 -24.11 -1.44 16.49
N ARG A 367 -22.92 -1.42 15.91
CA ARG A 367 -22.75 -1.35 14.44
C ARG A 367 -23.33 -2.58 13.75
N ALA A 368 -23.05 -3.78 14.27
CA ALA A 368 -23.61 -5.02 13.75
C ALA A 368 -25.14 -5.04 13.88
N ALA A 369 -25.66 -4.63 15.04
CA ALA A 369 -27.10 -4.54 15.30
C ALA A 369 -27.79 -3.57 14.34
N ALA A 370 -27.15 -2.43 14.07
CA ALA A 370 -27.69 -1.38 13.23
C ALA A 370 -27.79 -1.81 11.76
N GLY A 371 -26.95 -2.73 11.28
CA GLY A 371 -27.03 -3.27 9.93
C GLY A 371 -28.01 -4.45 9.78
N ASP A 372 -28.27 -5.21 10.85
CA ASP A 372 -29.13 -6.39 10.79
C ASP A 372 -30.62 -6.00 10.75
N ALA A 373 -31.32 -6.35 9.68
CA ALA A 373 -32.75 -6.07 9.51
C ALA A 373 -33.66 -6.90 10.45
N ARG A 374 -33.16 -8.01 11.00
CA ARG A 374 -33.90 -8.87 11.94
C ARG A 374 -34.02 -8.26 13.33
N ILE A 375 -33.10 -7.36 13.68
CA ILE A 375 -33.13 -6.65 14.96
C ILE A 375 -33.94 -5.38 14.77
N PRO A 376 -35.05 -5.19 15.52
CA PRO A 376 -35.88 -4.00 15.40
C PRO A 376 -35.04 -2.74 15.57
N ALA A 377 -35.20 -1.79 14.65
CA ALA A 377 -34.42 -0.55 14.65
C ALA A 377 -34.61 0.25 15.96
N ALA A 378 -35.80 0.20 16.55
CA ALA A 378 -36.10 0.80 17.86
C ALA A 378 -35.26 0.20 19.00
N ARG A 379 -35.02 -1.13 18.97
CA ARG A 379 -34.20 -1.83 19.96
C ARG A 379 -32.73 -1.41 19.87
N VAL A 380 -32.23 -1.14 18.67
CA VAL A 380 -30.86 -0.62 18.48
C VAL A 380 -30.78 0.86 18.88
N ALA A 381 -31.79 1.66 18.55
CA ALA A 381 -31.87 3.06 18.96
C ALA A 381 -31.94 3.24 20.49
N ALA A 382 -32.55 2.29 21.19
CA ALA A 382 -32.58 2.26 22.65
C ALA A 382 -31.18 2.17 23.30
N LEU A 383 -30.18 1.58 22.63
CA LEU A 383 -28.78 1.58 23.10
C LEU A 383 -28.19 2.99 23.19
N LEU A 384 -28.77 3.95 22.46
CA LEU A 384 -28.41 5.36 22.46
C LEU A 384 -29.42 6.23 23.23
N GLY A 385 -30.33 5.62 24.00
CA GLY A 385 -31.38 6.34 24.71
C GLY A 385 -32.33 7.12 23.79
N LEU A 386 -32.53 6.65 22.55
CA LEU A 386 -33.47 7.24 21.61
C LEU A 386 -34.84 6.55 21.73
N PRO A 387 -35.95 7.31 21.74
CA PRO A 387 -37.27 6.71 21.72
C PRO A 387 -37.50 5.95 20.40
N GLY A 388 -38.38 4.94 20.43
CA GLY A 388 -38.84 4.25 19.22
C GLY A 388 -39.55 5.21 18.25
N ARG A 389 -39.73 4.77 17.00
CA ARG A 389 -40.25 5.53 15.85
C ARG A 389 -41.48 6.42 16.17
N ASP A 390 -42.35 5.97 17.07
CA ASP A 390 -43.62 6.63 17.42
C ASP A 390 -43.73 7.09 18.90
N GLY A 391 -42.62 7.13 19.64
CA GLY A 391 -42.62 7.54 21.06
C GLY A 391 -43.35 6.59 22.02
N ARG A 392 -43.87 5.45 21.53
CA ARG A 392 -44.45 4.37 22.33
C ARG A 392 -43.47 3.20 22.42
N ALA A 393 -43.30 2.64 23.61
CA ALA A 393 -42.74 1.31 23.77
C ALA A 393 -43.71 0.33 23.09
N VAL A 394 -43.28 -0.35 22.02
CA VAL A 394 -44.11 -1.37 21.38
C VAL A 394 -44.17 -2.58 22.33
N PRO A 395 -45.36 -2.99 22.81
CA PRO A 395 -45.48 -4.15 23.68
C PRO A 395 -45.13 -5.42 22.89
N GLY A 396 -44.10 -6.16 23.31
CA GLY A 396 -43.74 -7.46 22.73
C GLY A 396 -42.41 -7.52 21.98
N GLU A 397 -41.70 -6.41 21.79
CA GLU A 397 -40.33 -6.44 21.29
C GLU A 397 -39.37 -6.75 22.45
N GLY A 398 -38.52 -7.77 22.29
CA GLY A 398 -37.74 -8.41 23.37
C GLY A 398 -36.98 -7.46 24.31
N ALA A 399 -36.65 -7.96 25.50
CA ALA A 399 -36.07 -7.18 26.60
C ALA A 399 -34.96 -6.21 26.14
N PRO A 400 -34.97 -4.95 26.63
CA PRO A 400 -33.93 -3.99 26.31
C PRO A 400 -32.57 -4.54 26.74
N TRP A 401 -31.55 -4.28 25.93
CA TRP A 401 -30.17 -4.62 26.25
C TRP A 401 -29.81 -4.00 27.61
N ARG A 402 -29.35 -4.82 28.55
CA ARG A 402 -28.89 -4.33 29.85
C ARG A 402 -27.48 -3.79 29.71
N VAL A 403 -27.38 -2.53 29.28
CA VAL A 403 -26.11 -1.81 29.16
C VAL A 403 -25.76 -1.22 30.54
N PRO A 404 -24.53 -1.41 31.07
CA PRO A 404 -24.07 -0.70 32.26
C PRO A 404 -24.25 0.82 32.13
N ASP A 405 -24.64 1.51 33.20
CA ASP A 405 -25.00 2.93 33.17
C ASP A 405 -23.85 3.83 32.66
N ASP A 406 -22.61 3.49 33.01
CA ASP A 406 -21.40 4.19 32.58
C ASP A 406 -21.16 4.03 31.06
N ILE A 407 -21.37 2.83 30.52
CA ILE A 407 -21.27 2.57 29.07
C ILE A 407 -22.44 3.21 28.33
N HIS A 408 -23.65 3.13 28.88
CA HIS A 408 -24.84 3.72 28.27
C HIS A 408 -24.69 5.25 28.15
N ALA A 409 -24.23 5.92 29.21
CA ALA A 409 -23.93 7.35 29.16
C ALA A 409 -22.83 7.69 28.12
N GLN A 410 -21.79 6.86 28.01
CA GLN A 410 -20.74 7.03 27.00
C GLN A 410 -21.25 6.84 25.57
N LEU A 411 -22.12 5.86 25.31
CA LEU A 411 -22.75 5.65 24.00
C LEU A 411 -23.69 6.80 23.64
N GLN A 412 -24.50 7.27 24.58
CA GLN A 412 -25.41 8.42 24.39
C GLN A 412 -24.67 9.73 24.06
N ALA A 413 -23.45 9.90 24.57
CA ALA A 413 -22.61 11.06 24.30
C ALA A 413 -21.66 10.87 23.10
N SER A 414 -21.69 9.70 22.43
CA SER A 414 -20.74 9.34 21.37
C SER A 414 -21.29 9.65 19.97
N VAL A 415 -20.63 10.58 19.28
CA VAL A 415 -20.86 10.89 17.86
C VAL A 415 -20.66 9.66 16.98
N VAL A 416 -19.66 8.83 17.31
CA VAL A 416 -19.34 7.62 16.54
C VAL A 416 -20.46 6.58 16.67
N ALA A 417 -21.06 6.46 17.87
CA ALA A 417 -22.17 5.53 18.11
C ALA A 417 -23.42 5.94 17.32
N HIS A 418 -23.78 7.22 17.34
CA HIS A 418 -24.88 7.75 16.53
C HIS A 418 -24.60 7.58 15.03
N THR A 419 -23.40 7.90 14.58
CA THR A 419 -22.99 7.71 13.17
C THR A 419 -23.08 6.26 12.73
N ALA A 420 -22.67 5.31 13.58
CA ALA A 420 -22.79 3.87 13.30
C ALA A 420 -24.26 3.43 13.19
N LEU A 421 -25.15 3.99 14.04
CA LEU A 421 -26.58 3.73 13.93
C LEU A 421 -27.17 4.29 12.64
N VAL A 422 -26.82 5.54 12.25
CA VAL A 422 -27.23 6.11 10.96
C VAL A 422 -26.76 5.23 9.81
N ASP A 423 -25.47 4.87 9.78
CA ASP A 423 -24.87 4.04 8.72
C ASP A 423 -25.55 2.66 8.61
N GLY A 424 -25.86 2.02 9.73
CA GLY A 424 -26.59 0.76 9.74
C GLY A 424 -28.04 0.90 9.25
N LEU A 425 -28.73 1.97 9.66
CA LEU A 425 -30.09 2.28 9.18
C LEU A 425 -30.13 2.49 7.65
N LEU A 426 -29.10 3.12 7.09
CA LEU A 426 -28.92 3.24 5.64
C LEU A 426 -28.69 1.88 4.97
N ALA A 427 -27.90 0.99 5.59
CA ALA A 427 -27.64 -0.34 5.06
C ALA A 427 -28.90 -1.22 4.99
N ARG A 428 -29.82 -1.08 5.96
CA ARG A 428 -31.13 -1.77 5.94
C ARG A 428 -32.22 -1.05 5.13
N GLY A 429 -31.90 0.07 4.48
CA GLY A 429 -32.82 0.80 3.61
C GLY A 429 -33.86 1.68 4.32
N ASP A 430 -33.58 2.17 5.53
CA ASP A 430 -34.46 3.11 6.25
C ASP A 430 -33.82 4.51 6.41
N PRO A 431 -33.69 5.29 5.31
CA PRO A 431 -33.07 6.61 5.34
C PRO A 431 -33.88 7.64 6.13
N ALA A 432 -35.19 7.44 6.26
CA ALA A 432 -36.07 8.30 7.06
C ALA A 432 -35.71 8.21 8.55
N TYR A 433 -35.59 7.00 9.09
CA TYR A 433 -35.18 6.83 10.48
C TYR A 433 -33.71 7.22 10.69
N ALA A 434 -32.84 6.94 9.71
CA ALA A 434 -31.44 7.39 9.73
C ALA A 434 -31.33 8.92 9.89
N TRP A 435 -32.20 9.68 9.21
CA TRP A 435 -32.22 11.14 9.33
C TRP A 435 -32.67 11.57 10.73
N ALA A 436 -33.66 10.90 11.30
CA ALA A 436 -34.14 11.24 12.64
C ALA A 436 -33.08 10.98 13.72
N VAL A 437 -32.26 9.93 13.56
CA VAL A 437 -31.10 9.68 14.43
C VAL A 437 -30.03 10.77 14.26
N TRP A 438 -29.78 11.21 13.03
CA TRP A 438 -28.90 12.34 12.75
C TRP A 438 -29.39 13.63 13.42
N ASP A 439 -30.66 13.98 13.25
CA ASP A 439 -31.27 15.16 13.87
C ASP A 439 -31.22 15.07 15.40
N ALA A 440 -31.49 13.88 15.95
CA ALA A 440 -31.40 13.62 17.38
C ALA A 440 -29.97 13.79 17.94
N MET A 441 -28.95 13.49 17.13
CA MET A 441 -27.56 13.74 17.48
C MET A 441 -27.29 15.25 17.57
N LEU A 442 -27.79 16.03 16.61
CA LEU A 442 -27.64 17.50 16.60
C LEU A 442 -28.40 18.17 17.75
N GLN A 443 -29.64 17.75 18.03
CA GLN A 443 -30.45 18.27 19.14
C GLN A 443 -29.80 18.05 20.52
N ARG A 444 -29.00 16.98 20.69
CA ARG A 444 -28.20 16.74 21.91
C ARG A 444 -26.99 17.67 22.06
N GLY A 445 -26.75 18.55 21.09
CA GLY A 445 -25.55 19.39 21.07
C GLY A 445 -24.28 18.57 20.85
N MET A 446 -24.35 17.50 20.06
CA MET A 446 -23.17 16.75 19.63
C MET A 446 -22.61 17.31 18.33
N ALA A 447 -21.30 17.51 18.29
CA ALA A 447 -20.64 18.00 17.09
C ALA A 447 -20.39 16.88 16.08
N PRO A 448 -21.01 16.91 14.87
CA PRO A 448 -20.73 15.92 13.86
C PRO A 448 -19.26 16.01 13.47
N ASP A 449 -18.63 14.85 13.34
CA ASP A 449 -17.30 14.74 12.76
C ASP A 449 -17.41 14.51 11.23
N VAL A 450 -16.26 14.34 10.59
CA VAL A 450 -16.19 14.12 9.14
C VAL A 450 -16.90 12.83 8.73
N TRP A 451 -16.88 11.79 9.56
CA TRP A 451 -17.53 10.52 9.29
C TRP A 451 -19.05 10.63 9.39
N ALA A 452 -19.54 11.34 10.40
CA ALA A 452 -20.95 11.67 10.56
C ALA A 452 -21.45 12.43 9.32
N LEU A 453 -20.75 13.50 8.93
CA LEU A 453 -21.10 14.30 7.74
C LEU A 453 -21.06 13.45 6.45
N THR A 454 -20.10 12.54 6.33
CA THR A 454 -20.03 11.65 5.17
C THR A 454 -21.22 10.69 5.12
N THR A 455 -21.67 10.20 6.29
CA THR A 455 -22.84 9.33 6.43
C THR A 455 -24.13 10.08 6.09
N LEU A 456 -24.25 11.36 6.50
CA LEU A 456 -25.35 12.23 6.08
C LEU A 456 -25.38 12.41 4.54
N CYS A 457 -24.22 12.58 3.91
CA CYS A 457 -24.17 12.68 2.44
C CYS A 457 -24.66 11.38 1.79
N ARG A 458 -24.24 10.21 2.28
CA ARG A 458 -24.74 8.90 1.81
C ARG A 458 -26.26 8.79 1.96
N LEU A 459 -26.80 9.24 3.09
CA LEU A 459 -28.24 9.29 3.33
C LEU A 459 -28.96 10.07 2.24
N TYR A 460 -28.53 11.30 1.95
CA TYR A 460 -29.17 12.13 0.93
C TYR A 460 -29.03 11.53 -0.48
N PHE A 461 -27.91 10.89 -0.80
CA PHE A 461 -27.78 10.18 -2.08
C PHE A 461 -28.74 8.99 -2.19
N GLN A 462 -28.89 8.19 -1.14
CA GLN A 462 -29.85 7.06 -1.13
C GLN A 462 -31.31 7.55 -1.16
N ALA A 463 -31.59 8.69 -0.53
CA ALA A 463 -32.90 9.33 -0.59
C ALA A 463 -33.19 10.05 -1.92
N GLY A 464 -32.24 10.08 -2.87
CA GLY A 464 -32.42 10.71 -4.18
C GLY A 464 -32.26 12.24 -4.20
N HIS A 465 -31.64 12.83 -3.17
CA HIS A 465 -31.50 14.28 -3.00
C HIS A 465 -30.02 14.75 -3.04
N PRO A 466 -29.30 14.63 -4.16
CA PRO A 466 -27.87 14.95 -4.25
C PRO A 466 -27.54 16.43 -3.96
N ALA A 467 -28.45 17.35 -4.28
CA ALA A 467 -28.29 18.78 -3.97
C ALA A 467 -28.16 19.02 -2.45
N ARG A 468 -28.96 18.29 -1.66
CA ARG A 468 -28.94 18.37 -0.19
C ARG A 468 -27.65 17.84 0.42
N ALA A 469 -27.01 16.85 -0.22
CA ALA A 469 -25.68 16.39 0.18
C ALA A 469 -24.63 17.50 0.01
N LEU A 470 -24.67 18.24 -1.10
CA LEU A 470 -23.77 19.38 -1.34
C LEU A 470 -24.03 20.54 -0.38
N GLU A 471 -25.30 20.90 -0.18
CA GLU A 471 -25.70 21.93 0.79
C GLU A 471 -25.23 21.59 2.21
N SER A 472 -25.29 20.31 2.59
CA SER A 472 -24.80 19.84 3.89
C SER A 472 -23.30 20.10 4.06
N VAL A 473 -22.49 19.80 3.04
CA VAL A 473 -21.04 20.06 3.10
C VAL A 473 -20.75 21.55 3.15
N VAL A 474 -21.44 22.38 2.35
CA VAL A 474 -21.30 23.84 2.45
C VAL A 474 -21.71 24.34 3.84
N HIS A 475 -22.82 23.86 4.38
CA HIS A 475 -23.31 24.27 5.69
C HIS A 475 -22.32 23.92 6.81
N PHE A 476 -21.89 22.66 6.91
CA PHE A 476 -21.07 22.18 8.03
C PHE A 476 -19.57 22.48 7.88
N CYS A 477 -19.02 22.52 6.66
CA CYS A 477 -17.61 22.85 6.44
C CYS A 477 -17.38 24.37 6.31
N HIS A 478 -18.23 25.09 5.56
CA HIS A 478 -18.07 26.53 5.33
C HIS A 478 -18.91 27.39 6.26
N GLY A 479 -20.23 27.19 6.33
CA GLY A 479 -21.11 28.04 7.13
C GLY A 479 -20.82 27.95 8.63
N GLY A 480 -20.43 26.75 9.08
CA GLY A 480 -20.31 26.42 10.48
C GLY A 480 -21.67 26.43 11.17
N TRP A 481 -21.84 25.54 12.13
CA TRP A 481 -23.13 25.33 12.78
C TRP A 481 -23.02 25.67 14.27
N ALA A 482 -24.09 26.19 14.85
CA ALA A 482 -24.13 26.55 16.26
C ALA A 482 -24.68 25.39 17.08
N LEU A 483 -23.90 24.94 18.07
CA LEU A 483 -24.30 23.89 19.00
C LEU A 483 -25.48 24.35 19.87
N PRO A 484 -26.62 23.63 19.88
CA PRO A 484 -27.61 23.86 20.92
C PRO A 484 -27.01 23.50 22.30
N PRO A 485 -27.53 24.09 23.39
CA PRO A 485 -27.14 23.70 24.74
C PRO A 485 -27.40 22.20 24.94
N ARG A 486 -26.47 21.51 25.61
CA ARG A 486 -26.57 20.06 25.83
C ARG A 486 -27.85 19.72 26.61
N GLY A 487 -28.80 19.11 25.92
CA GLY A 487 -30.02 18.54 26.51
C GLY A 487 -30.02 17.01 26.40
N THR A 488 -30.68 16.34 27.34
CA THR A 488 -30.84 14.87 27.35
C THR A 488 -32.13 14.42 26.68
N ALA A 489 -33.16 15.27 26.69
CA ALA A 489 -34.46 14.98 26.08
C ALA A 489 -34.48 15.41 24.61
N VAL A 490 -34.65 14.45 23.72
CA VAL A 490 -34.77 14.67 22.27
C VAL A 490 -35.98 13.92 21.76
N GLN A 491 -36.82 14.62 21.01
CA GLN A 491 -37.92 14.01 20.29
C GLN A 491 -37.43 13.55 18.92
N LEU A 492 -37.64 12.28 18.63
CA LEU A 492 -37.32 11.70 17.34
C LEU A 492 -38.45 12.04 16.35
N ARG A 493 -38.17 12.93 15.39
CA ARG A 493 -39.11 13.22 14.29
C ARG A 493 -38.65 12.46 13.05
N VAL A 494 -39.41 11.45 12.63
CA VAL A 494 -39.12 10.66 11.41
C VAL A 494 -39.88 11.26 10.23
N PRO A 495 -39.23 12.00 9.31
CA PRO A 495 -39.86 12.54 8.11
C PRO A 495 -40.11 11.43 7.08
N THR A 496 -40.97 11.69 6.10
CA THR A 496 -41.02 10.88 4.87
C THR A 496 -39.76 11.10 4.02
N ILE A 497 -39.41 10.13 3.18
CA ILE A 497 -38.22 10.22 2.30
C ILE A 497 -38.30 11.42 1.35
N GLU A 498 -39.51 11.72 0.85
CA GLU A 498 -39.75 12.89 0.00
C GLU A 498 -39.56 14.20 0.77
N ALA A 499 -40.03 14.27 2.01
CA ALA A 499 -39.92 15.46 2.84
C ALA A 499 -38.47 15.81 3.19
N LEU A 500 -37.53 14.86 3.13
CA LEU A 500 -36.10 15.11 3.37
C LEU A 500 -35.50 16.21 2.47
N ARG A 501 -36.11 16.47 1.31
CA ARG A 501 -35.75 17.58 0.44
C ARG A 501 -35.93 18.94 1.11
N ASP A 502 -37.04 19.12 1.82
CA ASP A 502 -37.50 20.41 2.33
C ASP A 502 -37.20 20.60 3.82
N VAL A 503 -36.79 19.54 4.50
CA VAL A 503 -36.41 19.59 5.91
C VAL A 503 -35.20 20.51 6.08
N PRO A 504 -35.23 21.52 6.97
CA PRO A 504 -34.10 22.42 7.16
C PRO A 504 -32.89 21.66 7.72
N LEU A 505 -31.67 21.94 7.23
CA LEU A 505 -30.43 21.29 7.70
C LEU A 505 -30.16 21.53 9.19
N THR A 506 -30.62 22.67 9.71
CA THR A 506 -30.92 23.05 11.11
C THR A 506 -31.11 24.58 11.14
N GLN A 507 -31.97 25.11 12.01
CA GLN A 507 -32.04 26.55 12.26
C GLN A 507 -30.99 26.92 13.32
N ALA A 508 -30.07 27.84 12.99
CA ALA A 508 -29.21 28.42 14.00
C ALA A 508 -30.10 29.10 15.06
N PRO A 509 -29.86 28.93 16.37
CA PRO A 509 -30.53 29.74 17.37
C PRO A 509 -30.28 31.22 17.02
N PRO A 510 -31.30 32.09 17.11
CA PRO A 510 -31.23 33.49 16.67
C PRO A 510 -30.20 34.34 17.44
N GLU A 511 -29.60 33.82 18.51
CA GLU A 511 -28.60 34.50 19.31
C GLU A 511 -27.20 34.35 18.68
N ALA A 512 -26.74 35.46 18.09
CA ALA A 512 -25.49 35.62 17.34
C ALA A 512 -24.17 35.39 18.12
N THR A 513 -24.22 34.84 19.33
CA THR A 513 -23.07 34.69 20.26
C THR A 513 -22.60 33.24 20.45
N ALA A 514 -23.31 32.24 19.91
CA ALA A 514 -22.90 30.84 20.06
C ALA A 514 -21.66 30.48 19.21
N ARG A 515 -20.69 29.79 19.82
CA ARG A 515 -19.48 29.29 19.15
C ARG A 515 -19.87 28.35 17.99
N ARG A 516 -19.66 28.80 16.75
CA ARG A 516 -19.85 27.98 15.56
C ARG A 516 -18.75 26.93 15.43
N VAL A 517 -19.15 25.69 15.22
CA VAL A 517 -18.25 24.57 14.95
C VAL A 517 -18.25 24.30 13.45
N ARG A 518 -17.07 24.11 12.88
CA ARG A 518 -16.90 23.71 11.48
C ARG A 518 -16.33 22.30 11.44
N VAL A 519 -16.81 21.51 10.50
CA VAL A 519 -16.27 20.18 10.22
C VAL A 519 -15.14 20.33 9.20
N PRO A 520 -13.90 19.92 9.51
CA PRO A 520 -12.82 19.99 8.55
C PRO A 520 -13.12 19.01 7.39
N PRO A 521 -13.18 19.47 6.14
CA PRO A 521 -13.37 18.56 5.01
C PRO A 521 -12.16 17.61 4.88
N SER A 522 -12.40 16.41 4.35
CA SER A 522 -11.37 15.41 4.11
C SER A 522 -11.46 14.84 2.70
N THR A 523 -10.37 14.23 2.23
CA THR A 523 -10.35 13.54 0.93
C THR A 523 -11.38 12.42 0.86
N TYR A 524 -11.65 11.72 1.97
CA TYR A 524 -12.70 10.70 2.02
C TYR A 524 -14.12 11.28 1.83
N LEU A 525 -14.43 12.40 2.50
CA LEU A 525 -15.72 13.08 2.34
C LEU A 525 -15.89 13.56 0.89
N ALA A 526 -14.85 14.16 0.32
CA ALA A 526 -14.84 14.59 -1.08
C ALA A 526 -15.08 13.41 -2.04
N ASN A 527 -14.37 12.29 -1.87
CA ASN A 527 -14.54 11.10 -2.70
C ASN A 527 -15.94 10.50 -2.58
N THR A 528 -16.54 10.53 -1.38
CA THR A 528 -17.92 10.06 -1.18
C THR A 528 -18.92 10.94 -1.92
N LEU A 529 -18.74 12.27 -1.88
CA LEU A 529 -19.56 13.22 -2.63
C LEU A 529 -19.43 12.99 -4.14
N LEU A 530 -18.21 12.96 -4.66
CA LEU A 530 -17.94 12.78 -6.10
C LEU A 530 -18.53 11.45 -6.59
N ALA A 531 -18.31 10.35 -5.86
CA ALA A 531 -18.83 9.04 -6.23
C ALA A 531 -20.37 8.98 -6.14
N GLY A 532 -20.96 9.66 -5.15
CA GLY A 532 -22.42 9.79 -5.02
C GLY A 532 -23.04 10.55 -6.19
N LEU A 533 -22.45 11.67 -6.59
CA LEU A 533 -22.87 12.46 -7.75
C LEU A 533 -22.72 11.69 -9.06
N LEU A 534 -21.62 10.94 -9.21
CA LEU A 534 -21.41 10.07 -10.37
C LEU A 534 -22.51 9.01 -10.49
N ARG A 535 -22.89 8.34 -9.38
CA ARG A 535 -24.01 7.38 -9.38
C ARG A 535 -25.36 8.03 -9.65
N ALA A 536 -25.55 9.27 -9.21
CA ALA A 536 -26.74 10.06 -9.51
C ALA A 536 -26.79 10.58 -10.97
N GLY A 537 -25.75 10.33 -11.78
CA GLY A 537 -25.68 10.77 -13.18
C GLY A 537 -25.32 12.25 -13.36
N ALA A 538 -24.97 12.97 -12.29
CA ALA A 538 -24.67 14.39 -12.30
C ALA A 538 -23.22 14.67 -12.73
N HIS A 539 -22.81 14.18 -13.92
CA HIS A 539 -21.41 14.16 -14.36
C HIS A 539 -20.78 15.56 -14.43
N GLU A 540 -21.49 16.57 -14.93
CA GLU A 540 -20.99 17.95 -14.97
C GLU A 540 -20.80 18.53 -13.56
N THR A 541 -21.70 18.19 -12.62
CA THR A 541 -21.57 18.61 -11.22
C THR A 541 -20.35 17.98 -10.57
N VAL A 542 -19.98 16.74 -10.91
CA VAL A 542 -18.72 16.12 -10.45
C VAL A 542 -17.52 16.97 -10.87
N LEU A 543 -17.49 17.44 -12.12
CA LEU A 543 -16.39 18.27 -12.63
C LEU A 543 -16.33 19.64 -11.92
N ARG A 544 -17.47 20.27 -11.66
CA ARG A 544 -17.53 21.52 -10.88
C ARG A 544 -17.09 21.33 -9.42
N VAL A 545 -17.49 20.23 -8.79
CA VAL A 545 -17.08 19.91 -7.42
C VAL A 545 -15.58 19.63 -7.36
N TRP A 546 -15.02 18.97 -8.38
CA TRP A 546 -13.58 18.78 -8.53
C TRP A 546 -12.82 20.11 -8.52
N GLU A 547 -13.24 21.08 -9.32
CA GLU A 547 -12.64 22.42 -9.37
C GLU A 547 -12.71 23.15 -8.02
N ALA A 548 -13.75 22.88 -7.22
CA ALA A 548 -13.93 23.45 -5.89
C ALA A 548 -13.15 22.71 -4.77
N LEU A 549 -12.55 21.53 -5.01
CA LEU A 549 -11.89 20.74 -3.95
C LEU A 549 -10.73 21.50 -3.28
N GLY A 550 -9.84 22.07 -4.08
CA GLY A 550 -8.67 22.80 -3.60
C GLY A 550 -9.01 24.21 -3.10
N PRO A 551 -9.59 25.08 -3.94
CA PRO A 551 -9.85 26.48 -3.60
C PRO A 551 -10.90 26.65 -2.50
N THR A 552 -11.97 25.83 -2.54
CA THR A 552 -13.10 25.97 -1.63
C THR A 552 -12.94 25.01 -0.46
N LEU A 553 -12.81 23.70 -0.70
CA LEU A 553 -12.75 22.72 0.39
C LEU A 553 -11.35 22.55 0.99
N HIS A 554 -10.29 23.12 0.42
CA HIS A 554 -8.91 22.92 0.87
C HIS A 554 -8.52 21.43 0.99
N VAL A 555 -9.13 20.56 0.19
CA VAL A 555 -8.87 19.13 0.12
C VAL A 555 -8.00 18.84 -1.09
N ARG A 556 -6.95 18.04 -0.89
CA ARG A 556 -6.11 17.55 -1.98
C ARG A 556 -6.77 16.32 -2.62
N PRO A 557 -6.99 16.30 -3.95
CA PRO A 557 -7.45 15.12 -4.66
C PRO A 557 -6.44 13.97 -4.57
N ASP A 558 -6.95 12.74 -4.50
CA ASP A 558 -6.14 11.52 -4.54
C ASP A 558 -6.43 10.67 -5.81
N ALA A 559 -5.84 9.48 -5.89
CA ALA A 559 -6.06 8.55 -7.00
C ALA A 559 -7.54 8.20 -7.20
N VAL A 560 -8.31 8.08 -6.10
CA VAL A 560 -9.74 7.78 -6.16
C VAL A 560 -10.53 8.99 -6.66
N SER A 561 -10.20 10.20 -6.19
CA SER A 561 -10.79 11.43 -6.71
C SER A 561 -10.60 11.52 -8.24
N LEU A 562 -9.39 11.23 -8.71
CA LEU A 562 -9.03 11.26 -10.13
C LEU A 562 -9.82 10.22 -10.93
N GLN A 563 -9.90 8.98 -10.45
CA GLN A 563 -10.67 7.92 -11.11
C GLN A 563 -12.15 8.31 -11.28
N VAL A 564 -12.75 8.94 -10.27
CA VAL A 564 -14.14 9.43 -10.32
C VAL A 564 -14.28 10.60 -11.29
N MET A 565 -13.33 11.54 -11.31
CA MET A 565 -13.32 12.64 -12.29
C MET A 565 -13.23 12.11 -13.73
N LEU A 566 -12.30 11.19 -14.01
CA LEU A 566 -12.14 10.57 -15.33
C LEU A 566 -13.39 9.81 -15.75
N SER A 567 -13.96 9.04 -14.83
CA SER A 567 -15.24 8.34 -15.01
C SER A 567 -16.40 9.28 -15.35
N ALA A 568 -16.45 10.46 -14.72
CA ALA A 568 -17.47 11.46 -14.99
C ALA A 568 -17.24 12.15 -16.33
N ALA A 569 -15.99 12.53 -16.63
CA ALA A 569 -15.61 13.14 -17.90
C ALA A 569 -15.91 12.21 -19.10
N ALA A 570 -15.58 10.92 -18.99
CA ALA A 570 -15.88 9.93 -20.02
C ALA A 570 -17.39 9.79 -20.24
N ARG A 571 -18.20 9.80 -19.16
CA ARG A 571 -19.67 9.75 -19.25
C ARG A 571 -20.30 11.06 -19.72
N ALA A 572 -19.61 12.19 -19.58
CA ALA A 572 -20.01 13.49 -20.08
C ALA A 572 -19.65 13.68 -21.56
N ALA A 573 -18.57 13.05 -22.04
CA ALA A 573 -18.17 12.99 -23.44
C ALA A 573 -19.12 12.09 -24.26
N ARG A 574 -20.32 12.59 -24.53
CA ARG A 574 -21.34 11.93 -25.36
C ARG A 574 -21.49 12.66 -26.69
N PRO A 575 -22.01 11.99 -27.73
CA PRO A 575 -22.36 12.65 -28.98
C PRO A 575 -23.23 13.88 -28.75
N ARG A 576 -22.90 15.00 -29.41
CA ARG A 576 -23.60 16.29 -29.33
C ARG A 576 -23.54 17.00 -27.96
N ALA A 577 -22.74 16.51 -27.01
CA ALA A 577 -22.48 17.19 -25.73
C ALA A 577 -21.36 18.23 -25.85
N ASP A 578 -21.28 19.16 -24.90
CA ASP A 578 -20.14 20.09 -24.79
C ASP A 578 -18.88 19.32 -24.34
N LEU A 579 -17.87 19.27 -25.20
CA LEU A 579 -16.61 18.57 -24.97
C LEU A 579 -15.58 19.42 -24.22
N VAL A 580 -15.86 20.69 -23.90
CA VAL A 580 -14.90 21.58 -23.22
C VAL A 580 -14.43 20.98 -21.89
N ALA A 581 -15.34 20.54 -21.04
CA ALA A 581 -14.96 20.00 -19.73
C ALA A 581 -14.23 18.65 -19.82
N PRO A 582 -14.69 17.65 -20.61
CA PRO A 582 -13.90 16.43 -20.86
C PRO A 582 -12.51 16.67 -21.45
N LEU A 583 -12.36 17.62 -22.38
CA LEU A 583 -11.07 18.00 -22.95
C LEU A 583 -10.17 18.71 -21.93
N ALA A 584 -10.73 19.55 -21.06
CA ALA A 584 -9.99 20.16 -19.96
C ALA A 584 -9.46 19.12 -18.97
N VAL A 585 -10.24 18.08 -18.67
CA VAL A 585 -9.81 16.94 -17.84
C VAL A 585 -8.66 16.18 -18.50
N ARG A 586 -8.75 15.90 -19.82
CA ARG A 586 -7.65 15.29 -20.58
C ARG A 586 -6.37 16.10 -20.44
N GLU A 587 -6.43 17.40 -20.72
CA GLU A 587 -5.26 18.26 -20.68
C GLU A 587 -4.69 18.42 -19.26
N TYR A 588 -5.54 18.45 -18.25
CA TYR A 588 -5.12 18.43 -16.85
C TYR A 588 -4.30 17.16 -16.54
N VAL A 589 -4.82 15.97 -16.83
CA VAL A 589 -4.11 14.71 -16.58
C VAL A 589 -2.80 14.65 -17.34
N ARG A 590 -2.82 15.01 -18.62
CA ARG A 590 -1.62 15.02 -19.47
C ARG A 590 -0.54 15.96 -18.91
N ARG A 591 -0.89 17.20 -18.56
CA ARG A 591 0.07 18.15 -17.97
C ARG A 591 0.61 17.68 -16.63
N THR A 592 -0.27 17.22 -15.75
CA THR A 592 0.12 16.76 -14.41
C THR A 592 0.99 15.52 -14.46
N LEU A 593 0.71 14.58 -15.38
CA LEU A 593 1.51 13.37 -15.57
C LEU A 593 2.90 13.69 -16.14
N LEU A 594 2.97 14.50 -17.20
CA LEU A 594 4.25 14.86 -17.83
C LEU A 594 5.11 15.80 -16.97
N ALA A 595 4.48 16.59 -16.09
CA ALA A 595 5.21 17.40 -15.11
C ALA A 595 5.81 16.55 -13.99
N GLN A 596 5.11 15.49 -13.57
CA GLN A 596 5.61 14.57 -12.53
C GLN A 596 6.67 13.60 -13.07
N TYR A 597 6.51 13.14 -14.31
CA TYR A 597 7.36 12.13 -14.94
C TYR A 597 7.83 12.62 -16.32
N PRO A 598 8.87 13.49 -16.39
CA PRO A 598 9.38 14.03 -17.65
C PRO A 598 9.85 12.95 -18.64
N GLU A 599 10.30 11.80 -18.15
CA GLU A 599 10.72 10.63 -18.94
C GLU A 599 9.63 10.09 -19.86
N LEU A 600 8.35 10.34 -19.53
CA LEU A 600 7.22 9.93 -20.36
C LEU A 600 7.15 10.67 -21.70
N GLN A 601 7.82 11.82 -21.81
CA GLN A 601 7.95 12.56 -23.07
C GLN A 601 8.83 11.81 -24.09
N ALA A 602 9.72 10.95 -23.62
CA ALA A 602 10.58 10.12 -24.49
C ALA A 602 9.91 8.81 -24.93
N CYS A 603 8.74 8.48 -24.37
CA CYS A 603 8.00 7.29 -24.76
C CYS A 603 7.49 7.42 -26.20
N THR A 604 7.60 6.33 -26.95
CA THR A 604 7.11 6.24 -28.33
C THR A 604 5.85 5.38 -28.38
N ASN A 605 4.92 5.72 -29.28
CA ASN A 605 3.74 4.92 -29.50
C ASN A 605 4.17 3.49 -29.94
N PRO A 606 3.72 2.41 -29.27
CA PRO A 606 4.03 1.03 -29.64
C PRO A 606 3.76 0.70 -31.11
N LEU A 607 2.72 1.32 -31.70
CA LEU A 607 2.37 1.14 -33.11
C LEU A 607 3.41 1.77 -34.05
N GLU A 608 4.13 2.81 -33.61
CA GLU A 608 5.24 3.43 -34.36
C GLU A 608 6.57 2.70 -34.15
N ALA A 609 6.81 2.19 -32.94
CA ALA A 609 8.04 1.47 -32.59
C ALA A 609 8.18 0.12 -33.34
N ALA A 610 7.07 -0.48 -33.79
CA ALA A 610 7.04 -1.69 -34.60
C ALA A 610 7.54 -1.50 -36.06
N GLY A 611 8.23 -0.40 -36.36
CA GLY A 611 8.90 -0.17 -37.66
C GLY A 611 7.96 0.11 -38.84
N ARG A 612 6.67 0.35 -38.58
CA ARG A 612 5.70 0.78 -39.60
C ARG A 612 5.35 2.23 -39.34
N SER A 613 5.76 3.14 -40.22
CA SER A 613 5.47 4.56 -40.07
C SER A 613 3.95 4.82 -40.15
N VAL A 614 3.30 4.89 -38.98
CA VAL A 614 1.88 5.24 -38.83
C VAL A 614 1.59 6.64 -39.39
N ARG A 615 2.62 7.49 -39.53
CA ARG A 615 2.55 8.83 -40.17
C ARG A 615 1.90 8.86 -41.56
N GLY A 616 1.85 7.74 -42.29
CA GLY A 616 1.21 7.64 -43.61
C GLY A 616 -0.14 6.90 -43.67
N TRP A 617 -0.58 6.24 -42.59
CA TRP A 617 -1.69 5.28 -42.64
C TRP A 617 -3.06 5.87 -42.32
N LEU A 618 -3.14 6.79 -41.35
CA LEU A 618 -4.36 7.55 -41.03
C LEU A 618 -4.87 8.41 -42.21
N VAL A 619 -4.04 8.62 -43.24
CA VAL A 619 -4.39 9.38 -44.45
C VAL A 619 -5.27 8.57 -45.42
N ARG A 620 -5.32 7.23 -45.36
CA ARG A 620 -5.98 6.43 -46.41
C ARG A 620 -7.38 5.91 -46.10
N GLY A 621 -7.83 5.93 -44.85
CA GLY A 621 -9.21 5.61 -44.48
C GLY A 621 -10.20 6.73 -44.85
N GLU A 622 -9.78 7.99 -44.69
CA GLU A 622 -10.62 9.16 -44.97
C GLU A 622 -10.70 9.54 -46.46
N LEU A 623 -9.72 9.17 -47.29
CA LEU A 623 -9.72 9.53 -48.73
C LEU A 623 -10.78 8.78 -49.56
N ARG A 624 -11.34 7.68 -49.06
CA ARG A 624 -12.43 6.96 -49.76
C ARG A 624 -13.82 7.52 -49.44
N LEU A 625 -14.01 8.15 -48.28
CA LEU A 625 -15.23 8.91 -47.94
C LEU A 625 -15.19 10.33 -48.50
N ARG A 626 -14.01 10.95 -48.61
CA ARG A 626 -13.85 12.31 -49.12
C ARG A 626 -14.10 12.51 -50.63
N ARG A 627 -14.10 11.48 -51.48
CA ARG A 627 -14.58 11.64 -52.87
C ARG A 627 -16.11 11.77 -52.95
N TRP A 628 -16.80 11.17 -51.99
CA TRP A 628 -18.24 11.26 -51.82
C TRP A 628 -18.62 12.58 -51.11
N GLU A 629 -17.83 12.99 -50.12
CA GLU A 629 -18.03 14.25 -49.39
C GLU A 629 -17.60 15.48 -50.20
N GLN A 630 -16.50 15.47 -50.99
CA GLN A 630 -16.15 16.60 -51.87
C GLN A 630 -17.20 16.84 -52.96
N TRP A 631 -17.90 15.78 -53.39
CA TRP A 631 -19.04 15.89 -54.30
C TRP A 631 -20.27 16.55 -53.64
N ILE A 632 -20.44 16.40 -52.31
CA ILE A 632 -21.48 17.07 -51.51
C ILE A 632 -21.05 18.47 -51.06
N GLU A 633 -19.80 18.66 -50.65
CA GLU A 633 -19.20 19.93 -50.21
C GLU A 633 -19.13 20.95 -51.36
N GLN A 634 -18.87 20.52 -52.60
CA GLN A 634 -18.99 21.37 -53.78
C GLN A 634 -20.42 21.87 -54.02
N ARG A 635 -21.43 21.24 -53.40
CA ARG A 635 -22.85 21.61 -53.49
C ARG A 635 -23.39 22.34 -52.26
N VAL A 636 -22.67 22.33 -51.13
CA VAL A 636 -23.13 22.92 -49.85
C VAL A 636 -22.25 24.09 -49.37
N ALA A 637 -21.03 24.27 -49.89
CA ALA A 637 -20.15 25.40 -49.57
C ALA A 637 -20.64 26.79 -50.05
N GLY A 638 -21.82 26.86 -50.69
CA GLY A 638 -22.44 28.12 -51.11
C GLY A 638 -23.24 28.84 -50.02
N LEU A 639 -23.54 28.21 -48.88
CA LEU A 639 -24.60 28.70 -47.97
C LEU A 639 -24.17 29.08 -46.55
N LEU A 640 -22.93 28.81 -46.13
CA LEU A 640 -22.48 29.13 -44.77
C LEU A 640 -21.08 29.76 -44.79
N ARG A 641 -21.02 31.00 -45.30
CA ARG A 641 -19.96 31.95 -44.97
C ARG A 641 -20.56 33.00 -44.05
N GLY A 642 -20.26 32.89 -42.76
CA GLY A 642 -20.65 33.90 -41.77
C GLY A 642 -20.31 33.46 -40.36
N ALA A 643 -19.45 34.23 -39.69
CA ALA A 643 -19.08 34.16 -38.28
C ALA A 643 -18.03 33.12 -37.86
N ALA A 644 -16.76 33.40 -38.20
CA ALA A 644 -15.61 32.97 -37.39
C ALA A 644 -15.18 34.15 -36.49
N GLY A 645 -15.70 34.19 -35.27
CA GLY A 645 -15.20 35.07 -34.20
C GLY A 645 -14.21 34.28 -33.33
N ARG A 646 -13.02 34.85 -33.11
CA ARG A 646 -11.96 34.34 -32.23
C ARG A 646 -12.52 33.88 -30.88
N ALA A 647 -12.29 32.62 -30.53
CA ALA A 647 -12.44 32.14 -29.16
C ALA A 647 -11.10 32.30 -28.43
N ASP A 648 -11.07 33.19 -27.45
CA ASP A 648 -10.02 33.29 -26.45
C ASP A 648 -9.93 31.97 -25.66
N THR A 649 -8.75 31.36 -25.63
CA THR A 649 -8.41 30.28 -24.72
C THR A 649 -8.53 30.78 -23.27
N PRO A 650 -9.36 30.19 -22.39
CA PRO A 650 -9.29 30.50 -20.98
C PRO A 650 -7.97 29.95 -20.43
N SER A 651 -7.07 30.86 -20.09
CA SER A 651 -5.85 30.56 -19.33
C SER A 651 -6.24 30.17 -17.90
N SER A 652 -6.33 28.87 -17.62
CA SER A 652 -6.30 28.40 -16.24
C SER A 652 -4.88 28.58 -15.69
N PRO A 653 -4.69 29.18 -14.51
CA PRO A 653 -3.37 29.45 -13.96
C PRO A 653 -2.59 28.13 -13.77
N ALA A 654 -1.29 28.18 -14.08
CA ALA A 654 -0.38 27.06 -13.86
C ALA A 654 -0.46 26.60 -12.40
N PRO A 655 -0.53 25.29 -12.11
CA PRO A 655 -0.49 24.80 -10.74
C PRO A 655 0.91 25.01 -10.18
N THR A 656 1.10 26.09 -9.42
CA THR A 656 2.38 26.43 -8.77
C THR A 656 2.71 25.54 -7.56
N ASP A 657 1.88 24.54 -7.26
CA ASP A 657 2.16 23.46 -6.32
C ASP A 657 1.58 22.17 -6.90
N ALA A 658 2.32 21.53 -7.81
CA ALA A 658 1.91 20.25 -8.39
C ALA A 658 1.93 19.17 -7.28
N ALA A 659 0.79 18.98 -6.63
CA ALA A 659 0.56 17.83 -5.78
C ALA A 659 0.85 16.55 -6.59
N MET A 660 1.64 15.62 -6.02
CA MET A 660 1.90 14.32 -6.61
C MET A 660 0.59 13.56 -6.79
N LEU A 661 0.04 13.59 -8.01
CA LEU A 661 -1.15 12.84 -8.39
C LEU A 661 -0.70 11.44 -8.81
N CYS A 662 -0.89 10.45 -7.92
CA CYS A 662 -0.59 9.06 -8.22
C CYS A 662 -1.67 8.48 -9.16
N ILE A 663 -1.31 8.17 -10.40
CA ILE A 663 -2.19 7.46 -11.34
C ILE A 663 -1.82 5.98 -11.28
N ASP A 664 -2.72 5.16 -10.73
CA ASP A 664 -2.58 3.71 -10.69
C ASP A 664 -3.10 3.06 -11.98
N ALA A 665 -2.96 1.74 -12.11
CA ALA A 665 -3.42 1.00 -13.30
C ALA A 665 -4.91 1.20 -13.59
N GLN A 666 -5.74 1.38 -12.55
CA GLN A 666 -7.16 1.67 -12.68
C GLN A 666 -7.42 3.11 -13.13
N GLY A 667 -6.62 4.08 -12.69
CA GLY A 667 -6.63 5.45 -13.20
C GLY A 667 -6.32 5.51 -14.69
N PHE A 668 -5.32 4.76 -15.16
CA PHE A 668 -5.00 4.64 -16.59
C PHE A 668 -6.13 3.97 -17.39
N TYR A 669 -6.81 2.96 -16.83
CA TYR A 669 -8.01 2.40 -17.45
C TYR A 669 -9.09 3.46 -17.67
N GLN A 670 -9.42 4.24 -16.64
CA GLN A 670 -10.42 5.31 -16.74
C GLN A 670 -9.98 6.42 -17.70
N TYR A 671 -8.68 6.68 -17.80
CA TYR A 671 -8.12 7.60 -18.79
C TYR A 671 -8.33 7.10 -20.21
N CYS A 672 -8.04 5.82 -20.48
CA CYS A 672 -8.34 5.20 -21.77
C CYS A 672 -9.84 5.26 -22.10
N CYS A 673 -10.73 5.05 -21.12
CA CYS A 673 -12.18 5.22 -21.32
C CYS A 673 -12.56 6.66 -21.70
N LEU A 674 -11.92 7.68 -21.11
CA LEU A 674 -12.12 9.08 -21.49
C LEU A 674 -11.66 9.35 -22.93
N LEU A 675 -10.44 8.92 -23.28
CA LEU A 675 -9.91 9.10 -24.65
C LEU A 675 -10.81 8.40 -25.67
N GLN A 676 -11.26 7.19 -25.38
CA GLN A 676 -12.22 6.45 -26.19
C GLN A 676 -13.54 7.22 -26.36
N ALA A 677 -14.12 7.71 -25.27
CA ALA A 677 -15.38 8.47 -25.30
C ALA A 677 -15.25 9.78 -26.09
N LEU A 678 -14.11 10.48 -25.98
CA LEU A 678 -13.81 11.67 -26.78
C LEU A 678 -13.71 11.36 -28.27
N LEU A 679 -13.10 10.23 -28.64
CA LEU A 679 -13.02 9.77 -30.03
C LEU A 679 -14.40 9.39 -30.57
N ASP A 680 -15.19 8.67 -29.80
CA ASP A 680 -16.54 8.26 -30.18
C ASP A 680 -17.47 9.48 -30.33
N ALA A 681 -17.40 10.45 -29.43
CA ALA A 681 -18.19 11.68 -29.51
C ALA A 681 -17.84 12.56 -30.73
N GLY A 682 -16.61 12.46 -31.24
CA GLY A 682 -16.16 13.17 -32.44
C GLY A 682 -16.62 12.56 -33.77
N ALA A 683 -17.09 11.31 -33.78
CA ALA A 683 -17.46 10.60 -35.00
C ALA A 683 -18.82 11.03 -35.61
N ASP A 684 -19.69 11.68 -34.83
CA ASP A 684 -21.10 11.94 -35.19
C ASP A 684 -21.34 13.29 -35.93
N GLY A 685 -20.28 13.95 -36.42
CA GLY A 685 -20.37 15.01 -37.45
C GLY A 685 -20.94 16.38 -37.04
N THR A 686 -21.32 16.60 -35.78
CA THR A 686 -21.83 17.91 -35.31
C THR A 686 -21.07 18.39 -34.07
N GLY A 687 -20.17 19.38 -34.25
CA GLY A 687 -19.37 19.98 -33.16
C GLY A 687 -17.90 19.54 -33.11
N MET A 688 -17.26 19.39 -34.28
CA MET A 688 -15.95 18.76 -34.50
C MET A 688 -14.84 19.21 -33.52
N PRO A 689 -14.22 18.30 -32.74
CA PRO A 689 -12.78 18.37 -32.54
C PRO A 689 -12.11 18.32 -33.93
N SER A 690 -11.13 19.19 -34.18
CA SER A 690 -10.37 19.17 -35.46
C SER A 690 -9.88 17.75 -35.74
N ALA A 691 -9.84 17.32 -37.01
CA ALA A 691 -9.25 16.02 -37.39
C ALA A 691 -7.83 15.85 -36.82
N ALA A 692 -7.11 16.96 -36.62
CA ALA A 692 -5.84 16.97 -35.92
C ALA A 692 -5.95 16.55 -34.44
N LEU A 693 -6.95 17.06 -33.72
CA LEU A 693 -7.20 16.72 -32.32
C LEU A 693 -7.69 15.28 -32.17
N ALA A 694 -8.55 14.79 -33.06
CA ALA A 694 -8.95 13.38 -33.06
C ALA A 694 -7.75 12.44 -33.25
N ARG A 695 -6.82 12.81 -34.14
CA ARG A 695 -5.56 12.09 -34.30
C ARG A 695 -4.69 12.15 -33.04
N GLU A 696 -4.52 13.33 -32.43
CA GLU A 696 -3.74 13.48 -31.19
C GLU A 696 -4.31 12.61 -30.05
N ILE A 697 -5.63 12.53 -29.92
CA ILE A 697 -6.30 11.70 -28.91
C ILE A 697 -6.09 10.21 -29.22
N ALA A 698 -6.17 9.81 -30.49
CA ALA A 698 -5.92 8.42 -30.90
C ALA A 698 -4.46 8.01 -30.68
N ASP A 699 -3.51 8.87 -31.06
CA ASP A 699 -2.08 8.65 -30.83
C ASP A 699 -1.79 8.54 -29.32
N GLU A 700 -2.42 9.38 -28.52
CA GLU A 700 -2.30 9.34 -27.07
C GLU A 700 -2.87 8.06 -26.46
N LEU A 701 -4.03 7.57 -26.94
CA LEU A 701 -4.64 6.32 -26.45
C LEU A 701 -3.66 5.14 -26.57
N PHE A 702 -2.94 5.05 -27.69
CA PHE A 702 -1.93 4.00 -27.88
C PHE A 702 -0.58 4.32 -27.23
N LEU A 703 -0.33 5.57 -26.83
CA LEU A 703 0.83 5.94 -26.04
C LEU A 703 0.70 5.54 -24.56
N VAL A 704 -0.52 5.46 -24.02
CA VAL A 704 -0.80 5.05 -22.63
C VAL A 704 -0.07 3.76 -22.20
N PRO A 705 -0.12 2.63 -22.94
CA PRO A 705 0.61 1.41 -22.53
C PRO A 705 2.13 1.61 -22.46
N ALA A 706 2.72 2.49 -23.30
CA ALA A 706 4.13 2.85 -23.19
C ALA A 706 4.41 3.68 -21.92
N TRP A 707 3.49 4.58 -21.55
CA TRP A 707 3.57 5.30 -20.26
C TRP A 707 3.46 4.34 -19.07
N MET A 708 2.51 3.39 -19.10
CA MET A 708 2.37 2.40 -18.04
C MET A 708 3.64 1.53 -17.90
N ARG A 709 4.26 1.13 -19.02
CA ARG A 709 5.54 0.41 -19.02
C ARG A 709 6.68 1.22 -18.43
N ALA A 710 6.78 2.51 -18.76
CA ALA A 710 7.83 3.38 -18.21
C ALA A 710 7.66 3.61 -16.69
N LEU A 711 6.42 3.59 -16.20
CA LEU A 711 6.08 3.72 -14.78
C LEU A 711 6.06 2.40 -14.00
N ASP A 712 6.44 1.28 -14.64
CA ASP A 712 6.38 -0.07 -14.07
C ASP A 712 4.97 -0.47 -13.56
N LEU A 713 3.93 -0.04 -14.27
CA LEU A 713 2.53 -0.36 -13.99
C LEU A 713 2.01 -1.43 -14.94
N VAL A 714 1.52 -2.54 -14.37
CA VAL A 714 0.86 -3.61 -15.15
C VAL A 714 -0.57 -3.17 -15.52
N PRO A 715 -0.95 -3.16 -16.81
CA PRO A 715 -2.31 -2.83 -17.23
C PRO A 715 -3.34 -3.81 -16.68
N THR A 716 -4.52 -3.31 -16.32
CA THR A 716 -5.64 -4.20 -15.95
C THR A 716 -6.11 -4.98 -17.18
N ARG A 717 -6.75 -6.14 -16.95
CA ARG A 717 -7.33 -6.92 -18.07
C ARG A 717 -8.33 -6.10 -18.90
N ALA A 718 -9.10 -5.22 -18.26
CA ALA A 718 -10.02 -4.33 -18.95
C ALA A 718 -9.30 -3.31 -19.84
N THR A 719 -8.16 -2.74 -19.39
CA THR A 719 -7.33 -1.85 -20.22
C THR A 719 -6.82 -2.56 -21.47
N LEU A 720 -6.33 -3.80 -21.32
CA LEU A 720 -5.82 -4.58 -22.45
C LEU A 720 -6.93 -4.88 -23.46
N CYS A 721 -8.10 -5.33 -23.01
CA CYS A 721 -9.25 -5.57 -23.88
C CYS A 721 -9.68 -4.28 -24.60
N LEU A 722 -9.77 -3.15 -23.89
CA LEU A 722 -10.12 -1.85 -24.47
C LEU A 722 -9.14 -1.46 -25.58
N LEU A 723 -7.83 -1.56 -25.34
CA LEU A 723 -6.82 -1.20 -26.33
C LEU A 723 -6.82 -2.12 -27.55
N CYS A 724 -7.06 -3.43 -27.36
CA CYS A 724 -7.22 -4.38 -28.46
C CYS A 724 -8.46 -4.06 -29.31
N VAL A 725 -9.62 -3.84 -28.68
CA VAL A 725 -10.84 -3.40 -29.38
C VAL A 725 -10.60 -2.07 -30.11
N ALA A 726 -9.98 -1.10 -29.44
CA ALA A 726 -9.68 0.21 -30.01
C ALA A 726 -8.76 0.11 -31.22
N GLN A 727 -7.84 -0.86 -31.24
CA GLN A 727 -7.01 -1.18 -32.41
C GLN A 727 -7.87 -1.75 -33.54
N ASP A 728 -8.69 -2.75 -33.27
CA ASP A 728 -9.49 -3.44 -34.29
C ASP A 728 -10.58 -2.53 -34.90
N GLU A 729 -11.18 -1.64 -34.11
CA GLU A 729 -12.15 -0.65 -34.60
C GLU A 729 -11.50 0.42 -35.50
N ARG A 730 -10.23 0.74 -35.29
CA ARG A 730 -9.57 1.91 -35.90
C ARG A 730 -8.49 1.57 -36.92
N LEU A 731 -8.01 0.33 -36.93
CA LEU A 731 -7.05 -0.17 -37.92
C LEU A 731 -7.74 -1.12 -38.90
N PRO A 732 -7.46 -1.02 -40.22
CA PRO A 732 -8.08 -1.90 -41.20
C PRO A 732 -7.57 -3.35 -41.09
N PRO A 733 -8.43 -4.36 -41.39
CA PRO A 733 -8.13 -5.78 -41.24
C PRO A 733 -6.98 -6.32 -42.12
N ALA A 734 -6.45 -5.51 -43.05
CA ALA A 734 -5.38 -5.90 -43.97
C ALA A 734 -3.96 -5.81 -43.35
N ALA A 735 -3.81 -5.33 -42.12
CA ALA A 735 -2.56 -5.41 -41.36
C ALA A 735 -2.52 -6.73 -40.59
N GLY A 736 -2.25 -7.85 -41.27
CA GLY A 736 -2.28 -9.22 -40.72
C GLY A 736 -1.28 -9.55 -39.60
N ALA A 737 -0.78 -8.56 -38.87
CA ALA A 737 0.00 -8.70 -37.65
C ALA A 737 -0.55 -7.68 -36.66
N ALA A 738 -1.09 -8.13 -35.51
CA ALA A 738 -1.61 -7.27 -34.45
C ALA A 738 -0.41 -6.63 -33.71
N PRO A 739 0.07 -5.44 -34.13
CA PRO A 739 1.38 -4.96 -33.71
C PRO A 739 1.38 -4.55 -32.24
N LEU A 740 0.25 -4.06 -31.72
CA LEU A 740 0.08 -3.86 -30.29
C LEU A 740 0.12 -5.17 -29.52
N ARG A 741 -0.52 -6.24 -30.03
CA ARG A 741 -0.52 -7.55 -29.37
C ARG A 741 0.89 -8.12 -29.28
N GLU A 742 1.65 -8.07 -30.37
CA GLU A 742 3.06 -8.49 -30.39
C GLU A 742 3.91 -7.68 -29.39
N TRP A 743 3.72 -6.36 -29.35
CA TRP A 743 4.40 -5.50 -28.40
C TRP A 743 4.02 -5.80 -26.94
N LEU A 744 2.73 -6.04 -26.67
CA LEU A 744 2.22 -6.41 -25.35
C LEU A 744 2.73 -7.79 -24.92
N VAL A 745 2.79 -8.78 -25.83
CA VAL A 745 3.36 -10.10 -25.57
C VAL A 745 4.86 -9.99 -25.24
N ALA A 746 5.60 -9.15 -25.96
CA ALA A 746 7.02 -8.92 -25.68
C ALA A 746 7.26 -8.25 -24.32
N TRP A 747 6.30 -7.48 -23.81
CA TRP A 747 6.39 -6.82 -22.51
C TRP A 747 5.85 -7.68 -21.35
N LEU A 748 4.64 -8.22 -21.47
CA LEU A 748 3.90 -8.88 -20.38
C LEU A 748 3.95 -10.42 -20.43
N GLY A 749 4.38 -10.99 -21.55
CA GLY A 749 4.27 -12.43 -21.82
C GLY A 749 2.90 -12.84 -22.38
N GLU A 750 2.86 -13.94 -23.12
CA GLU A 750 1.68 -14.39 -23.85
C GLU A 750 0.48 -14.72 -22.94
N GLU A 751 0.74 -15.29 -21.77
CA GLU A 751 -0.29 -15.63 -20.77
C GLU A 751 -1.02 -14.41 -20.18
N HIS A 752 -0.39 -13.24 -20.21
CA HIS A 752 -0.90 -11.99 -19.63
C HIS A 752 -1.64 -11.09 -20.64
N VAL A 753 -1.65 -11.45 -21.92
CA VAL A 753 -2.37 -10.74 -22.99
C VAL A 753 -3.75 -11.41 -23.19
N PRO A 754 -4.86 -10.65 -23.35
CA PRO A 754 -6.18 -11.25 -23.53
C PRO A 754 -6.25 -12.05 -24.84
N SER A 755 -6.97 -13.16 -24.79
CA SER A 755 -7.33 -13.96 -25.96
C SER A 755 -8.41 -13.28 -26.81
N ASP A 756 -8.48 -13.62 -28.10
CA ASP A 756 -9.49 -13.05 -29.00
C ASP A 756 -10.93 -13.32 -28.53
N ALA A 757 -11.15 -14.46 -27.84
CA ALA A 757 -12.42 -14.81 -27.23
C ALA A 757 -12.80 -13.84 -26.09
N GLU A 758 -11.83 -13.47 -25.24
CA GLU A 758 -12.03 -12.51 -24.15
C GLU A 758 -12.24 -11.10 -24.69
N VAL A 759 -11.47 -10.67 -25.70
CA VAL A 759 -11.65 -9.37 -26.36
C VAL A 759 -13.04 -9.29 -26.99
N GLY A 760 -13.48 -10.34 -27.68
CA GLY A 760 -14.82 -10.41 -28.26
C GLY A 760 -15.94 -10.43 -27.21
N ALA A 761 -15.75 -11.09 -26.07
CA ALA A 761 -16.71 -11.07 -24.96
C ALA A 761 -16.83 -9.67 -24.35
N TRP A 762 -15.69 -9.02 -24.09
CA TRP A 762 -15.63 -7.65 -23.57
C TRP A 762 -16.29 -6.65 -24.52
N PHE A 763 -16.03 -6.76 -25.83
CA PHE A 763 -16.66 -5.94 -26.87
C PHE A 763 -18.19 -6.03 -26.84
N ARG A 764 -18.76 -7.25 -26.80
CA ARG A 764 -20.21 -7.44 -26.74
C ARG A 764 -20.84 -6.82 -25.50
N GLU A 765 -20.19 -6.97 -24.35
CA GLU A 765 -20.66 -6.42 -23.08
C GLU A 765 -20.66 -4.88 -23.07
N HIS A 766 -19.63 -4.25 -23.66
CA HIS A 766 -19.39 -2.80 -23.54
C HIS A 766 -19.89 -1.97 -24.73
N ARG A 767 -20.06 -2.56 -25.92
CA ARG A 767 -20.59 -1.89 -27.13
C ARG A 767 -22.06 -2.19 -27.44
N GLY A 768 -22.73 -2.99 -26.62
CA GLY A 768 -24.19 -3.13 -26.65
C GLY A 768 -24.76 -3.96 -27.82
N LEU A 769 -23.95 -4.79 -28.48
CA LEU A 769 -24.47 -5.81 -29.39
C LEU A 769 -25.01 -6.99 -28.57
N ARG A 770 -26.29 -6.88 -28.16
CA ARG A 770 -27.13 -8.05 -27.87
C ARG A 770 -27.79 -8.53 -29.15
#